data_AF-A8PVH2-F1
#
_entry.id   AF-A8PVH2-F1
#
_cell.length_a   1.000
_cell.length_b   1.000
_cell.length_c   1.000
_cell.angle_alpha   90.00
_cell.angle_beta   90.00
_cell.angle_gamma   90.00
#
_symmetry.space_group_name_H-M   'P 1'
#
loop_
_entity.id
_entity.type
_entity.pdbx_description
1 polymer ?
#
loop_
_entity_poly.entity_id
_entity_poly.type
_entity_poly.pdbx_seq_one_letter_code
_entity_poly.pdbx_strand_id
1 'polypeptide(L)'
;MKRSRSIAGHDDPQPKRKAPSHTKREEAPVAPHIAARPQMMTSFPRGGGTGLTPVEYRQSVLEGRQESAASDDLFQESSQRKRVKTKSTTQKKNRKTEAKTDVPKDRVRVELLNYKRLLPGTKVFGTILAIHPLALVVSICDQLLAHVPVTSVSKRLTDRLQSALDEEEKDEESDGEDIHETEEDEEEEGEDRDDSSPPELHEIFSVGQWVRASVESVTAAGSKRQWGMGREGGEYERESQRVQLTMEPTIVNEGIRASDLSPGYVLSAAVQSPEDYGYTLDLGINDDVHGFLPTKDRLRVGSVVLVEVSSVDGRAVRCQLATSGEPAPVTTAPSQSAMLPGVPVRALITSHVPQGLSVKLFGMWDGTVDSFHVPRGLAHDDAALAPGKKIMARVLWNMPADYEQAQEASIDAVGARRIGLSCVSHVVSLETPSAAGSVPLTHAFPIGMQLRVRVQAVFREWGLVCEVPGQDIPAFVHISSVSDEHIDTLSATSGPWRVGTEHEARVTGHALTDCLLMMSMRASVLSKEFMRVSEVPIGQVVRVSIRKVTPKAIFVRMNGNVDGVVFPMHFSDVRLTHPEKKYKPNLELKARIIHTDPMRNRIVLTLKRSLITSDLPLLAKLEDVRVGVVTNAVVLKQLPASMLVELGGTLRAVVPFAEASDTAMTSEQLGELNPTGKVVKVRITKFEPETGRIMASMKQASSVYLQRLNVDAVDVGERVAARFAGWQDDVAILVLEPSGTRALLSLHDLSRQRRVDADKVRASLAANELLSDLYVAKKNAVKGYVVLSYESPDASKTVEVGGRYEARVVETHHDKLYSLVSLLGTPCRARLHATECSDSLANATLPDVGDQCTCIVLSVRKKRREADVSIRPSRLAPSDDVNASVDDPVVDSTAQLEIGMHIRGLVKAVTNHGVYVSLGPHTDARVMIKELFDEYVKDFRTKFQVGQCVRGTILQIEPNGQIELSLKKSRLEGVKPSAGAWSKIHEGEKVKAHVRGITEYGIFLQVDGTDVSGLCHKSELSDNKSANAIRAFAVGDRVKAVVLKMDADKRRVAFGLKPSYFDDGDLDDVDEEDDEDDEDNEEDEEEGDLNSSENIGEEDDEDEDVDEDEDESIEEEEEEDDDEDDGDDDEEPSEIDVEAEDVDFDGDASDDGDEDVVDYELDTESEKPMRSVQEGFRWGALNDVPDDDDNGDDDDDDDDMDGARRSSQGLEKVHVR
;
A
#
# COMPACT_ATOMS: atom_id res chain seq x y z
N MET A 1 -16.21 48.66 27.64
CA MET A 1 -15.66 49.28 28.88
C MET A 1 -15.74 48.31 30.07
N LYS A 2 -14.79 48.44 31.01
CA LYS A 2 -14.54 47.60 32.21
C LYS A 2 -15.74 47.31 33.15
N ARG A 3 -15.77 46.06 33.68
CA ARG A 3 -16.17 45.63 35.07
C ARG A 3 -17.66 45.68 35.49
N SER A 4 -18.13 44.95 36.53
CA SER A 4 -17.69 43.68 37.20
C SER A 4 -18.64 43.26 38.36
N ARG A 5 -18.74 41.94 38.62
CA ARG A 5 -18.85 41.26 39.95
C ARG A 5 -19.89 41.72 41.02
N SER A 6 -20.87 40.84 41.25
CA SER A 6 -21.25 40.18 42.54
C SER A 6 -21.30 40.92 43.90
N ILE A 7 -22.31 40.59 44.74
CA ILE A 7 -22.20 40.23 46.18
C ILE A 7 -23.57 39.69 46.71
N ALA A 8 -23.61 38.94 47.82
CA ALA A 8 -24.77 38.18 48.30
C ALA A 8 -25.05 38.27 49.83
N GLY A 9 -26.23 37.80 50.27
CA GLY A 9 -26.63 37.57 51.69
C GLY A 9 -27.62 38.60 52.28
N HIS A 10 -28.46 38.30 53.29
CA HIS A 10 -28.85 37.02 53.94
C HIS A 10 -30.15 37.21 54.80
N ASP A 11 -30.57 36.16 55.54
CA ASP A 11 -31.51 36.13 56.70
C ASP A 11 -33.06 36.25 56.54
N ASP A 12 -33.76 35.11 56.72
CA ASP A 12 -34.87 34.71 57.66
C ASP A 12 -35.95 35.74 58.19
N PRO A 13 -37.12 35.35 58.81
CA PRO A 13 -37.64 34.00 59.13
C PRO A 13 -39.18 33.75 58.89
N GLN A 14 -39.66 32.54 59.28
CA GLN A 14 -41.09 32.09 59.39
C GLN A 14 -41.91 32.84 60.50
N PRO A 15 -43.23 32.59 60.84
CA PRO A 15 -44.11 31.42 60.52
C PRO A 15 -45.70 31.50 60.51
N LYS A 16 -46.33 30.44 59.94
CA LYS A 16 -47.57 29.68 60.38
C LYS A 16 -49.04 30.23 60.30
N ARG A 17 -49.92 29.40 59.64
CA ARG A 17 -51.36 29.05 59.96
C ARG A 17 -52.48 30.09 59.63
N LYS A 18 -53.78 29.76 59.40
CA LYS A 18 -54.63 28.52 59.40
C LYS A 18 -56.00 28.71 58.65
N ALA A 19 -56.45 27.69 57.87
CA ALA A 19 -57.81 27.08 57.65
C ALA A 19 -59.17 27.76 58.06
N PRO A 20 -60.39 27.27 57.64
CA PRO A 20 -60.88 26.66 56.36
C PRO A 20 -62.39 26.97 55.96
N SER A 21 -62.93 26.29 54.91
CA SER A 21 -64.36 25.83 54.72
C SER A 21 -65.46 26.85 54.26
N HIS A 22 -66.59 26.54 53.57
CA HIS A 22 -67.10 25.36 52.80
C HIS A 22 -68.40 25.70 51.95
N THR A 23 -68.54 25.25 50.68
CA THR A 23 -69.76 24.78 49.89
C THR A 23 -71.18 25.43 50.00
N LYS A 24 -72.15 25.42 49.04
CA LYS A 24 -72.41 24.79 47.69
C LYS A 24 -73.74 25.32 47.04
N ARG A 25 -73.88 25.25 45.68
CA ARG A 25 -75.15 25.11 44.86
C ARG A 25 -76.19 26.27 44.88
N GLU A 26 -77.13 26.49 43.92
CA GLU A 26 -77.54 25.84 42.63
C GLU A 26 -78.26 26.83 41.65
N GLU A 27 -78.83 26.34 40.52
CA GLU A 27 -79.73 27.00 39.51
C GLU A 27 -79.14 27.89 38.36
N ALA A 28 -79.97 28.19 37.33
CA ALA A 28 -79.62 28.77 36.01
C ALA A 28 -80.71 29.76 35.49
N PRO A 29 -80.47 30.64 34.48
CA PRO A 29 -80.71 30.29 33.05
C PRO A 29 -79.84 31.08 32.01
N VAL A 30 -80.32 31.22 30.75
CA VAL A 30 -79.62 31.56 29.49
C VAL A 30 -79.48 33.05 29.16
N ALA A 31 -78.36 33.46 28.53
CA ALA A 31 -78.21 34.63 27.63
C ALA A 31 -77.08 34.40 26.57
N PRO A 32 -77.02 35.11 25.41
CA PRO A 32 -76.36 34.58 24.20
C PRO A 32 -75.24 35.42 23.52
N HIS A 33 -74.58 34.77 22.54
CA HIS A 33 -73.72 35.29 21.44
C HIS A 33 -72.38 35.98 21.75
N ILE A 34 -71.31 35.38 21.19
CA ILE A 34 -70.13 36.02 20.57
C ILE A 34 -69.52 35.00 19.57
N ALA A 35 -68.61 35.42 18.68
CA ALA A 35 -68.32 34.79 17.39
C ALA A 35 -67.02 33.93 17.32
N ALA A 36 -66.84 33.34 16.13
CA ALA A 36 -65.60 32.80 15.55
C ALA A 36 -64.99 31.49 16.11
N ARG A 37 -64.66 30.61 15.15
CA ARG A 37 -63.71 29.48 15.23
C ARG A 37 -63.07 29.34 13.86
N PRO A 38 -61.76 29.07 13.80
CA PRO A 38 -61.23 28.08 12.85
C PRO A 38 -61.12 26.70 13.51
N GLN A 39 -60.83 25.67 12.69
CA GLN A 39 -60.33 24.37 13.12
C GLN A 39 -59.19 24.00 12.18
N MET A 40 -58.03 23.60 12.71
CA MET A 40 -56.92 23.09 11.90
C MET A 40 -57.00 21.57 11.70
N MET A 41 -56.20 21.08 10.75
CA MET A 41 -56.31 19.71 10.21
C MET A 41 -55.45 18.67 10.97
N THR A 42 -55.67 17.40 10.63
CA THR A 42 -55.07 16.24 11.30
C THR A 42 -53.70 15.85 10.74
N SER A 43 -52.70 15.67 11.61
CA SER A 43 -51.47 14.93 11.32
C SER A 43 -51.56 13.47 11.82
N PHE A 44 -50.84 12.55 11.16
CA PHE A 44 -50.80 11.12 11.53
C PHE A 44 -49.64 10.80 12.48
N PRO A 45 -49.80 9.83 13.41
CA PRO A 45 -48.89 9.66 14.54
C PRO A 45 -47.56 9.00 14.18
N ARG A 46 -46.45 9.66 14.50
CA ARG A 46 -45.16 9.00 14.78
C ARG A 46 -45.12 8.61 16.26
N GLY A 47 -45.04 7.32 16.55
CA GLY A 47 -44.96 6.82 17.93
C GLY A 47 -43.58 7.05 18.56
N GLY A 48 -43.55 7.34 19.86
CA GLY A 48 -42.31 7.49 20.64
C GLY A 48 -42.58 7.85 22.10
N GLY A 49 -43.29 8.95 22.34
CA GLY A 49 -43.69 9.38 23.68
C GLY A 49 -44.93 8.65 24.21
N THR A 50 -44.87 8.12 25.43
CA THR A 50 -46.06 7.63 26.15
C THR A 50 -46.84 8.80 26.73
N GLY A 51 -48.03 9.10 26.19
CA GLY A 51 -48.90 10.20 26.61
C GLY A 51 -49.58 9.97 27.97
N LEU A 52 -48.79 9.83 29.04
CA LEU A 52 -49.22 9.74 30.44
C LEU A 52 -48.64 10.96 31.18
N THR A 53 -49.45 11.64 31.99
CA THR A 53 -48.94 12.78 32.77
C THR A 53 -47.88 12.33 33.80
N PRO A 54 -47.01 13.22 34.31
CA PRO A 54 -46.02 12.88 35.34
C PRO A 54 -46.59 12.39 36.67
N VAL A 55 -47.91 12.42 36.87
CA VAL A 55 -48.62 11.78 37.99
C VAL A 55 -49.09 10.39 37.59
N GLU A 56 -49.70 10.22 36.41
CA GLU A 56 -50.13 8.92 35.90
C GLU A 56 -48.95 7.99 35.59
N TYR A 57 -47.81 8.51 35.12
CA TYR A 57 -46.58 7.73 34.97
C TYR A 57 -46.03 7.25 36.32
N ARG A 58 -46.02 8.11 37.35
CA ARG A 58 -45.66 7.69 38.72
C ARG A 58 -46.67 6.71 39.31
N GLN A 59 -47.96 6.86 38.97
CA GLN A 59 -49.01 5.94 39.40
C GLN A 59 -48.87 4.59 38.71
N SER A 60 -48.65 4.52 37.40
CA SER A 60 -48.46 3.25 36.67
C SER A 60 -47.12 2.58 36.98
N VAL A 61 -46.07 3.33 37.33
CA VAL A 61 -44.83 2.77 37.89
C VAL A 61 -45.05 2.24 39.32
N LEU A 62 -45.84 2.91 40.16
CA LEU A 62 -46.22 2.39 41.49
C LEU A 62 -47.15 1.18 41.40
N GLU A 63 -48.11 1.19 40.47
CA GLU A 63 -49.08 0.13 40.20
C GLU A 63 -48.36 -1.08 39.60
N GLY A 64 -47.52 -0.91 38.57
CA GLY A 64 -46.69 -1.99 38.04
C GLY A 64 -45.68 -2.56 39.05
N ARG A 65 -45.19 -1.74 40.00
CA ARG A 65 -44.35 -2.22 41.11
C ARG A 65 -45.16 -2.91 42.22
N GLN A 66 -46.43 -2.54 42.41
CA GLN A 66 -47.38 -3.25 43.28
C GLN A 66 -47.88 -4.55 42.63
N GLU A 67 -48.12 -4.58 41.32
CA GLU A 67 -48.44 -5.80 40.56
C GLU A 67 -47.25 -6.75 40.52
N SER A 68 -46.02 -6.24 40.35
CA SER A 68 -44.80 -7.05 40.48
C SER A 68 -44.72 -7.69 41.87
N ALA A 69 -44.82 -6.90 42.94
CA ALA A 69 -44.79 -7.40 44.32
C ALA A 69 -45.96 -8.35 44.65
N ALA A 70 -47.16 -8.06 44.15
CA ALA A 70 -48.32 -8.93 44.29
C ALA A 70 -48.18 -10.22 43.47
N SER A 71 -47.46 -10.21 42.35
CA SER A 71 -47.17 -11.40 41.53
C SER A 71 -46.14 -12.31 42.20
N ASP A 72 -45.15 -11.75 42.90
CA ASP A 72 -44.23 -12.50 43.77
C ASP A 72 -45.00 -13.18 44.92
N ASP A 73 -45.89 -12.47 45.61
CA ASP A 73 -46.77 -13.06 46.63
C ASP A 73 -47.72 -14.13 46.02
N LEU A 74 -48.24 -13.92 44.80
CA LEU A 74 -49.08 -14.90 44.11
C LEU A 74 -48.32 -16.18 43.76
N PHE A 75 -47.06 -16.06 43.35
CA PHE A 75 -46.17 -17.20 43.11
C PHE A 75 -45.79 -17.91 44.41
N GLN A 76 -45.60 -17.19 45.52
CA GLN A 76 -45.32 -17.82 46.83
C GLN A 76 -46.55 -18.52 47.44
N GLU A 77 -47.76 -17.96 47.34
CA GLU A 77 -49.00 -18.64 47.78
C GLU A 77 -49.32 -19.89 46.93
N SER A 78 -48.91 -19.93 45.65
CA SER A 78 -49.15 -21.08 44.76
C SER A 78 -48.59 -22.41 45.29
N SER A 79 -47.57 -22.35 46.15
CA SER A 79 -46.86 -23.52 46.68
C SER A 79 -47.54 -24.19 47.90
N GLN A 80 -48.60 -23.62 48.50
CA GLN A 80 -49.23 -24.20 49.71
C GLN A 80 -50.78 -24.21 49.73
N ARG A 81 -51.41 -25.03 48.88
CA ARG A 81 -52.79 -25.53 49.17
C ARG A 81 -52.85 -27.02 49.46
N LYS A 82 -53.33 -27.33 50.68
CA LYS A 82 -53.35 -28.67 51.28
C LYS A 82 -54.40 -29.58 50.64
N ARG A 83 -54.03 -30.85 50.44
CA ARG A 83 -54.95 -31.96 50.11
C ARG A 83 -56.11 -32.01 51.13
N VAL A 84 -57.34 -31.93 50.64
CA VAL A 84 -58.55 -32.15 51.45
C VAL A 84 -58.57 -33.59 51.99
N LYS A 85 -58.97 -33.75 53.26
CA LYS A 85 -59.19 -35.07 53.88
C LYS A 85 -60.68 -35.42 53.86
N THR A 86 -61.02 -36.53 53.21
CA THR A 86 -62.28 -37.27 53.42
C THR A 86 -61.96 -38.72 53.79
N LYS A 87 -62.83 -39.34 54.60
CA LYS A 87 -62.52 -40.59 55.32
C LYS A 87 -63.03 -41.82 54.57
N SER A 88 -62.21 -42.87 54.46
CA SER A 88 -62.70 -44.25 54.46
C SER A 88 -61.67 -45.26 54.99
N THR A 89 -62.16 -46.05 55.94
CA THR A 89 -61.52 -47.10 56.75
C THR A 89 -61.09 -48.36 55.99
N THR A 90 -60.03 -49.03 56.49
CA THR A 90 -59.62 -50.46 56.27
C THR A 90 -59.14 -50.84 54.85
N GLN A 91 -58.08 -51.64 54.64
CA GLN A 91 -57.54 -52.78 55.43
C GLN A 91 -55.99 -52.83 55.55
N LYS A 92 -55.48 -53.88 56.24
CA LYS A 92 -54.07 -54.13 56.57
C LYS A 92 -53.31 -54.86 55.44
N LYS A 93 -52.00 -54.57 55.28
CA LYS A 93 -50.94 -55.61 55.38
C LYS A 93 -49.53 -55.04 55.62
N ASN A 94 -48.73 -55.88 56.28
CA ASN A 94 -47.48 -55.63 57.00
C ASN A 94 -46.39 -54.73 56.34
N ARG A 95 -46.02 -53.70 57.11
CA ARG A 95 -44.64 -53.23 57.35
C ARG A 95 -43.56 -54.30 57.17
N LYS A 96 -42.55 -53.99 56.33
CA LYS A 96 -41.14 -54.31 56.57
C LYS A 96 -40.34 -53.01 56.38
N THR A 97 -39.18 -52.90 57.01
CA THR A 97 -38.45 -51.63 57.17
C THR A 97 -37.22 -51.55 56.27
N GLU A 98 -37.11 -50.44 55.54
CA GLU A 98 -35.83 -49.84 55.16
C GLU A 98 -35.79 -48.40 55.69
N ALA A 99 -34.60 -47.88 55.92
CA ALA A 99 -34.41 -46.63 56.67
C ALA A 99 -34.59 -45.39 55.80
N LYS A 100 -35.03 -44.29 56.40
CA LYS A 100 -34.69 -42.97 55.87
C LYS A 100 -33.19 -42.75 56.10
N THR A 101 -32.43 -42.62 55.02
CA THR A 101 -31.16 -41.91 55.05
C THR A 101 -31.45 -40.44 54.76
N ASP A 102 -31.22 -39.56 55.73
CA ASP A 102 -31.20 -38.12 55.46
C ASP A 102 -30.00 -37.81 54.54
N VAL A 103 -30.23 -37.05 53.47
CA VAL A 103 -29.20 -36.70 52.47
C VAL A 103 -28.64 -35.32 52.81
N PRO A 104 -27.31 -35.13 52.92
CA PRO A 104 -26.70 -33.83 53.21
C PRO A 104 -26.99 -32.76 52.16
N LYS A 105 -26.97 -31.49 52.58
CA LYS A 105 -27.12 -30.31 51.71
C LYS A 105 -25.76 -29.84 51.16
N ASP A 106 -25.11 -30.64 50.32
CA ASP A 106 -23.95 -30.19 49.54
C ASP A 106 -24.19 -30.51 48.06
N ARG A 107 -24.60 -29.49 47.30
CA ARG A 107 -24.81 -29.59 45.85
C ARG A 107 -23.64 -28.95 45.14
N VAL A 108 -22.65 -29.78 44.80
CA VAL A 108 -21.45 -29.37 44.04
C VAL A 108 -21.85 -28.57 42.81
N ARG A 109 -21.26 -27.38 42.68
CA ARG A 109 -21.48 -26.41 41.59
C ARG A 109 -20.15 -26.23 40.87
N VAL A 110 -20.13 -26.47 39.56
CA VAL A 110 -19.03 -26.02 38.70
C VAL A 110 -19.27 -24.54 38.39
N GLU A 111 -18.20 -23.75 38.41
CA GLU A 111 -18.27 -22.30 38.23
C GLU A 111 -17.75 -21.91 36.84
N LEU A 112 -18.63 -21.25 36.09
CA LEU A 112 -18.35 -20.65 34.78
C LEU A 112 -18.17 -19.14 34.98
N LEU A 113 -17.17 -18.57 34.29
CA LEU A 113 -17.06 -17.13 34.12
C LEU A 113 -18.22 -16.59 33.28
N ASN A 114 -18.55 -15.32 33.48
CA ASN A 114 -19.36 -14.52 32.57
C ASN A 114 -19.18 -13.03 32.91
N TYR A 115 -19.60 -12.15 32.01
CA TYR A 115 -19.52 -10.68 32.17
C TYR A 115 -20.20 -10.12 33.44
N LYS A 116 -21.03 -10.89 34.17
CA LYS A 116 -21.64 -10.48 35.45
C LYS A 116 -20.91 -11.00 36.70
N ARG A 117 -19.89 -11.84 36.52
CA ARG A 117 -19.10 -12.48 37.59
C ARG A 117 -17.62 -12.16 37.54
N LEU A 118 -17.14 -11.74 36.37
CA LEU A 118 -15.78 -11.26 36.20
C LEU A 118 -15.63 -9.93 36.94
N LEU A 119 -14.68 -9.84 37.87
CA LEU A 119 -14.40 -8.65 38.65
C LEU A 119 -13.02 -8.07 38.31
N PRO A 120 -12.79 -6.76 38.49
CA PRO A 120 -11.44 -6.21 38.59
C PRO A 120 -10.56 -7.02 39.56
N GLY A 121 -9.28 -7.18 39.22
CA GLY A 121 -8.34 -8.04 39.96
C GLY A 121 -8.50 -9.55 39.71
N THR A 122 -9.44 -9.99 38.86
CA THR A 122 -9.49 -11.41 38.44
C THR A 122 -8.32 -11.70 37.52
N LYS A 123 -7.44 -12.61 37.92
CA LYS A 123 -6.28 -13.01 37.11
C LYS A 123 -6.72 -14.12 36.15
N VAL A 124 -6.41 -13.98 34.86
CA VAL A 124 -6.85 -14.89 33.78
C VAL A 124 -5.69 -15.37 32.90
N PHE A 125 -5.89 -16.51 32.24
CA PHE A 125 -5.02 -17.07 31.20
C PHE A 125 -5.82 -17.19 29.90
N GLY A 126 -5.23 -16.78 28.78
CA GLY A 126 -5.91 -16.69 27.50
C GLY A 126 -4.96 -16.81 26.31
N THR A 127 -5.53 -16.80 25.11
CA THR A 127 -4.80 -16.84 23.84
C THR A 127 -5.08 -15.57 23.03
N ILE A 128 -4.06 -15.01 22.40
CA ILE A 128 -4.22 -13.87 21.48
C ILE A 128 -5.03 -14.35 20.26
N LEU A 129 -6.21 -13.76 20.05
CA LEU A 129 -7.12 -14.06 18.94
C LEU A 129 -6.87 -13.15 17.73
N ALA A 130 -6.53 -11.89 17.97
CA ALA A 130 -6.16 -10.92 16.94
C ALA A 130 -5.23 -9.84 17.53
N ILE A 131 -4.44 -9.23 16.67
CA ILE A 131 -3.56 -8.09 16.99
C ILE A 131 -4.07 -6.89 16.20
N HIS A 132 -4.20 -5.74 16.87
CA HIS A 132 -4.46 -4.44 16.27
C HIS A 132 -3.36 -3.47 16.74
N PRO A 133 -3.04 -2.40 15.98
CA PRO A 133 -1.88 -1.53 16.30
C PRO A 133 -1.88 -0.97 17.73
N LEU A 134 -3.07 -0.67 18.29
CA LEU A 134 -3.22 -0.09 19.62
C LEU A 134 -3.75 -1.07 20.69
N ALA A 135 -4.06 -2.33 20.33
CA ALA A 135 -4.64 -3.30 21.27
C ALA A 135 -4.53 -4.76 20.82
N LEU A 136 -4.37 -5.66 21.79
CA LEU A 136 -4.51 -7.12 21.59
C LEU A 136 -5.94 -7.56 21.92
N VAL A 137 -6.52 -8.42 21.09
CA VAL A 137 -7.78 -9.11 21.39
C VAL A 137 -7.46 -10.50 21.92
N VAL A 138 -7.87 -10.79 23.16
CA VAL A 138 -7.57 -12.03 23.87
C VAL A 138 -8.84 -12.86 24.05
N SER A 139 -8.80 -14.13 23.66
CA SER A 139 -9.77 -15.14 24.06
C SER A 139 -9.45 -15.58 25.49
N ILE A 140 -10.41 -15.40 26.39
CA ILE A 140 -10.45 -16.05 27.71
C ILE A 140 -11.25 -17.36 27.54
N CYS A 141 -11.34 -18.17 28.59
CA CYS A 141 -12.26 -19.30 28.65
C CYS A 141 -13.74 -18.88 28.78
N ASP A 142 -14.63 -19.87 28.77
CA ASP A 142 -16.09 -19.70 28.85
C ASP A 142 -16.64 -18.80 27.70
N GLN A 143 -16.00 -18.87 26.53
CA GLN A 143 -16.31 -18.11 25.31
C GLN A 143 -16.20 -16.58 25.46
N LEU A 144 -15.50 -16.09 26.49
CA LEU A 144 -15.33 -14.66 26.74
C LEU A 144 -14.19 -14.06 25.91
N LEU A 145 -14.45 -12.87 25.37
CA LEU A 145 -13.43 -12.02 24.72
C LEU A 145 -13.12 -10.81 25.58
N ALA A 146 -11.86 -10.37 25.53
CA ALA A 146 -11.33 -9.23 26.28
C ALA A 146 -10.21 -8.53 25.49
N HIS A 147 -9.90 -7.28 25.83
CA HIS A 147 -8.90 -6.48 25.13
C HIS A 147 -7.80 -5.98 26.07
N VAL A 148 -6.55 -5.94 25.58
CA VAL A 148 -5.39 -5.34 26.24
C VAL A 148 -4.98 -4.11 25.42
N PRO A 149 -5.19 -2.87 25.90
CA PRO A 149 -4.60 -1.68 25.30
C PRO A 149 -3.07 -1.76 25.26
N VAL A 150 -2.42 -1.14 24.27
CA VAL A 150 -0.94 -1.12 24.16
C VAL A 150 -0.28 -0.56 25.43
N THR A 151 -0.88 0.48 26.02
CA THR A 151 -0.44 1.12 27.28
C THR A 151 -0.59 0.23 28.53
N SER A 152 -1.42 -0.83 28.44
CA SER A 152 -1.64 -1.82 29.49
C SER A 152 -0.80 -3.09 29.32
N VAL A 153 0.18 -3.10 28.39
CA VAL A 153 1.09 -4.23 28.17
C VAL A 153 2.23 -4.24 29.20
N SER A 154 3.08 -3.22 29.20
CA SER A 154 4.15 -3.04 30.19
C SER A 154 4.50 -1.56 30.31
N LYS A 155 4.92 -1.11 31.49
CA LYS A 155 5.40 0.28 31.70
C LYS A 155 6.51 0.63 30.70
N ARG A 156 7.50 -0.25 30.51
CA ARG A 156 8.61 -0.04 29.56
C ARG A 156 8.20 0.15 28.10
N LEU A 157 7.07 -0.43 27.66
CA LEU A 157 6.54 -0.17 26.32
C LEU A 157 5.84 1.20 26.28
N THR A 158 5.04 1.52 27.30
CA THR A 158 4.39 2.83 27.45
C THR A 158 5.41 3.96 27.56
N ASP A 159 6.50 3.77 28.32
CA ASP A 159 7.60 4.74 28.46
C ASP A 159 8.22 5.06 27.09
N ARG A 160 8.51 4.04 26.25
CA ARG A 160 9.06 4.24 24.89
C ARG A 160 8.05 4.89 23.93
N LEU A 161 6.77 4.51 24.02
CA LEU A 161 5.71 5.12 23.21
C LEU A 161 5.53 6.60 23.54
N GLN A 162 5.59 6.96 24.83
CA GLN A 162 5.57 8.36 25.25
C GLN A 162 6.83 9.08 24.78
N SER A 163 8.03 8.52 24.98
CA SER A 163 9.27 9.16 24.51
C SER A 163 9.29 9.43 23.00
N ALA A 164 8.65 8.57 22.19
CA ALA A 164 8.54 8.76 20.75
C ALA A 164 7.54 9.86 20.36
N LEU A 165 6.41 9.96 21.06
CA LEU A 165 5.46 11.08 20.90
C LEU A 165 6.10 12.40 21.35
N ASP A 166 6.80 12.40 22.48
CA ASP A 166 7.59 13.52 22.96
C ASP A 166 8.69 13.91 21.94
N GLU A 167 9.17 13.00 21.08
CA GLU A 167 10.13 13.30 20.01
C GLU A 167 9.43 13.86 18.75
N GLU A 168 8.35 13.22 18.28
CA GLU A 168 7.52 13.71 17.16
C GLU A 168 6.98 15.14 17.40
N GLU A 169 6.51 15.44 18.62
CA GLU A 169 6.04 16.79 18.98
C GLU A 169 7.15 17.86 18.94
N LYS A 170 8.42 17.50 19.18
CA LYS A 170 9.55 18.45 19.13
C LYS A 170 10.02 18.73 17.71
N ASP A 171 9.89 17.75 16.82
CA ASP A 171 10.17 17.94 15.40
C ASP A 171 9.08 18.84 14.79
N GLU A 172 7.80 18.66 15.13
CA GLU A 172 6.71 19.57 14.74
C GLU A 172 6.85 20.99 15.34
N GLU A 173 7.33 21.16 16.59
CA GLU A 173 7.67 22.47 17.16
C GLU A 173 8.89 23.14 16.47
N SER A 174 9.75 22.39 15.77
CA SER A 174 10.97 22.92 15.15
C SER A 174 10.77 23.46 13.73
N ASP A 175 9.67 23.13 13.05
CA ASP A 175 9.39 23.50 11.65
C ASP A 175 8.92 24.98 11.49
N GLY A 176 9.04 25.80 12.55
CA GLY A 176 8.64 27.20 12.58
C GLY A 176 9.53 28.19 11.81
N GLU A 177 10.77 27.82 11.45
CA GLU A 177 11.67 28.64 10.61
C GLU A 177 12.36 27.79 9.52
N ASP A 178 12.20 28.20 8.26
CA ASP A 178 12.91 27.73 7.04
C ASP A 178 12.83 26.24 6.64
N ILE A 179 11.62 25.73 6.32
CA ILE A 179 11.46 24.49 5.54
C ILE A 179 11.93 24.70 4.09
N HIS A 180 13.07 24.10 3.73
CA HIS A 180 13.51 23.95 2.34
C HIS A 180 13.60 22.45 1.98
N GLU A 181 12.67 21.97 1.15
CA GLU A 181 12.49 20.53 0.86
C GLU A 181 13.76 19.83 0.33
N THR A 182 14.23 18.80 1.02
CA THR A 182 15.18 17.79 0.50
C THR A 182 14.74 16.36 0.83
N GLU A 183 13.69 15.87 0.19
CA GLU A 183 13.46 14.42 0.03
C GLU A 183 14.41 13.86 -1.06
N GLU A 184 15.44 13.09 -0.68
CA GLU A 184 16.10 12.00 -1.46
C GLU A 184 17.46 11.61 -0.80
N ASP A 185 17.51 10.63 0.14
CA ASP A 185 18.73 9.83 0.47
C ASP A 185 18.53 8.67 1.48
N GLU A 186 17.53 7.78 1.30
CA GLU A 186 17.30 6.59 2.18
C GLU A 186 17.15 5.25 1.41
N GLU A 187 18.02 4.95 0.44
CA GLU A 187 18.15 3.59 -0.14
C GLU A 187 19.62 3.12 -0.31
N GLU A 188 20.38 2.91 0.78
CA GLU A 188 21.56 2.01 0.73
C GLU A 188 21.87 1.25 2.05
N GLU A 189 21.83 -0.09 1.94
CA GLU A 189 22.37 -1.18 2.78
C GLU A 189 22.60 -1.04 4.31
N GLY A 190 21.90 -1.91 5.07
CA GLY A 190 22.60 -2.93 5.88
C GLY A 190 22.64 -2.80 7.41
N GLU A 191 21.82 -3.62 8.11
CA GLU A 191 22.03 -4.16 9.48
C GLU A 191 22.67 -3.22 10.54
N ASP A 192 21.89 -2.29 11.14
CA ASP A 192 21.95 -1.95 12.60
C ASP A 192 20.97 -0.84 13.07
N ARG A 193 20.26 -0.13 12.16
CA ARG A 193 19.18 0.82 12.53
C ARG A 193 17.91 0.08 13.00
N ASP A 194 17.74 -0.21 14.30
CA ASP A 194 16.59 -1.00 14.77
C ASP A 194 16.23 -0.87 16.29
N ASP A 195 16.55 0.26 16.95
CA ASP A 195 16.26 0.43 18.39
C ASP A 195 16.00 1.88 18.88
N SER A 196 15.67 2.84 18.01
CA SER A 196 15.10 4.14 18.42
C SER A 196 13.58 4.00 18.63
N SER A 197 12.85 3.78 17.53
CA SER A 197 11.39 3.73 17.50
C SER A 197 10.77 2.66 18.42
N PRO A 198 9.54 2.88 18.92
CA PRO A 198 8.84 1.92 19.76
C PRO A 198 8.31 0.74 18.91
N PRO A 199 8.56 -0.52 19.31
CA PRO A 199 8.19 -1.68 18.48
C PRO A 199 6.67 -1.91 18.41
N GLU A 200 6.15 -2.18 17.22
CA GLU A 200 4.72 -2.46 17.00
C GLU A 200 4.27 -3.75 17.69
N LEU A 201 2.99 -3.78 18.11
CA LEU A 201 2.39 -4.95 18.79
C LEU A 201 2.47 -6.27 17.98
N HIS A 202 2.58 -6.20 16.65
CA HIS A 202 2.74 -7.39 15.80
C HIS A 202 4.18 -7.92 15.71
N GLU A 203 5.19 -7.14 16.14
CA GLU A 203 6.56 -7.63 16.33
C GLU A 203 6.71 -8.35 17.67
N ILE A 204 6.04 -7.81 18.69
CA ILE A 204 6.12 -8.28 20.08
C ILE A 204 5.30 -9.58 20.28
N PHE A 205 4.16 -9.70 19.60
CA PHE A 205 3.18 -10.76 19.85
C PHE A 205 2.75 -11.51 18.58
N SER A 206 2.29 -12.74 18.76
CA SER A 206 1.78 -13.60 17.69
C SER A 206 0.38 -14.13 17.98
N VAL A 207 -0.43 -14.33 16.94
CA VAL A 207 -1.79 -14.89 17.08
C VAL A 207 -1.70 -16.37 17.49
N GLY A 208 -2.44 -16.74 18.52
CA GLY A 208 -2.36 -18.05 19.18
C GLY A 208 -1.43 -18.11 20.39
N GLN A 209 -0.60 -17.08 20.61
CA GLN A 209 0.27 -17.00 21.78
C GLN A 209 -0.53 -17.00 23.09
N TRP A 210 -0.05 -17.80 24.04
CA TRP A 210 -0.61 -17.84 25.40
C TRP A 210 -0.13 -16.64 26.21
N VAL A 211 -1.07 -15.96 26.87
CA VAL A 211 -0.83 -14.77 27.70
C VAL A 211 -1.55 -14.88 29.03
N ARG A 212 -0.98 -14.25 30.07
CA ARG A 212 -1.61 -14.05 31.38
C ARG A 212 -1.89 -12.56 31.55
N ALA A 213 -3.08 -12.23 32.03
CA ALA A 213 -3.50 -10.87 32.32
C ALA A 213 -4.28 -10.78 33.64
N SER A 214 -4.48 -9.56 34.12
CA SER A 214 -5.43 -9.23 35.18
C SER A 214 -6.58 -8.41 34.59
N VAL A 215 -7.81 -8.63 35.06
CA VAL A 215 -8.96 -7.80 34.68
C VAL A 215 -8.85 -6.44 35.36
N GLU A 216 -8.89 -5.40 34.54
CA GLU A 216 -8.81 -4.00 34.98
C GLU A 216 -10.21 -3.40 35.12
N SER A 217 -11.04 -3.53 34.08
CA SER A 217 -12.42 -3.04 34.08
C SER A 217 -13.37 -4.01 33.34
N VAL A 218 -14.65 -3.96 33.68
CA VAL A 218 -15.72 -4.73 33.01
C VAL A 218 -16.91 -3.81 32.78
N THR A 219 -17.31 -3.61 31.52
CA THR A 219 -18.41 -2.71 31.15
C THR A 219 -19.72 -3.47 30.94
N ALA A 220 -20.84 -2.82 31.31
CA ALA A 220 -22.16 -3.45 31.31
C ALA A 220 -22.71 -3.64 29.88
N ALA A 221 -23.37 -4.78 29.65
CA ALA A 221 -23.96 -5.12 28.35
C ALA A 221 -25.10 -4.15 27.96
N GLY A 222 -24.74 -3.06 27.28
CA GLY A 222 -25.67 -2.01 26.84
C GLY A 222 -24.97 -0.68 26.51
N SER A 223 -23.80 -0.41 27.10
CA SER A 223 -23.03 0.84 26.89
C SER A 223 -22.38 0.92 25.50
N LYS A 224 -23.19 1.17 24.48
CA LYS A 224 -22.70 1.46 23.12
C LYS A 224 -22.05 2.84 23.08
N ARG A 225 -20.72 2.92 23.25
CA ARG A 225 -19.97 4.05 22.65
C ARG A 225 -20.23 4.01 21.14
N GLN A 226 -20.85 5.07 20.60
CA GLN A 226 -21.29 5.12 19.20
C GLN A 226 -20.11 5.48 18.29
N TRP A 227 -19.15 4.57 18.16
CA TRP A 227 -17.97 4.79 17.33
C TRP A 227 -18.29 4.70 15.83
N GLY A 228 -17.37 5.22 15.02
CA GLY A 228 -17.46 5.27 13.56
C GLY A 228 -17.37 3.91 12.86
N MET A 229 -17.10 3.96 11.56
CA MET A 229 -17.08 2.80 10.64
C MET A 229 -15.96 1.80 10.99
N GLY A 230 -16.23 0.94 11.97
CA GLY A 230 -15.25 0.04 12.60
C GLY A 230 -14.74 -1.08 11.69
N ARG A 231 -13.49 -1.51 11.95
CA ARG A 231 -12.65 -2.39 11.11
C ARG A 231 -13.27 -3.77 10.85
N GLU A 232 -12.82 -4.47 9.81
CA GLU A 232 -13.23 -5.87 9.61
C GLU A 232 -12.78 -6.73 10.80
N GLY A 233 -13.67 -7.59 11.30
CA GLY A 233 -13.45 -8.31 12.56
C GLY A 233 -13.84 -7.50 13.79
N GLY A 234 -14.21 -6.22 13.65
CA GLY A 234 -14.67 -5.35 14.74
C GLY A 234 -15.96 -5.78 15.45
N GLU A 235 -16.56 -6.92 15.09
CA GLU A 235 -17.52 -7.62 15.97
C GLU A 235 -16.82 -8.21 17.21
N TYR A 236 -15.62 -8.82 17.04
CA TYR A 236 -14.77 -9.21 18.17
C TYR A 236 -14.32 -7.99 18.97
N GLU A 237 -13.81 -6.93 18.32
CA GLU A 237 -13.31 -5.72 18.99
C GLU A 237 -14.35 -5.13 19.95
N ARG A 238 -15.59 -4.95 19.46
CA ARG A 238 -16.74 -4.45 20.26
C ARG A 238 -17.22 -5.42 21.34
N GLU A 239 -16.97 -6.72 21.21
CA GLU A 239 -17.27 -7.70 22.26
C GLU A 239 -16.14 -7.79 23.31
N SER A 240 -14.88 -7.66 22.89
CA SER A 240 -13.70 -7.59 23.75
C SER A 240 -13.62 -6.31 24.56
N GLN A 241 -14.13 -5.19 24.05
CA GLN A 241 -14.28 -3.92 24.78
C GLN A 241 -15.18 -4.02 26.04
N ARG A 242 -15.87 -5.15 26.25
CA ARG A 242 -16.58 -5.42 27.52
C ARG A 242 -15.66 -5.72 28.69
N VAL A 243 -14.43 -6.14 28.44
CA VAL A 243 -13.45 -6.53 29.48
C VAL A 243 -12.10 -5.95 29.11
N GLN A 244 -11.61 -5.02 29.92
CA GLN A 244 -10.26 -4.50 29.81
C GLN A 244 -9.30 -5.36 30.63
N LEU A 245 -8.17 -5.70 30.04
CA LEU A 245 -7.10 -6.50 30.62
C LEU A 245 -5.80 -5.69 30.66
N THR A 246 -5.04 -5.89 31.73
CA THR A 246 -3.64 -5.47 31.82
C THR A 246 -2.73 -6.70 31.86
N MET A 247 -1.64 -6.66 31.11
CA MET A 247 -0.57 -7.66 31.12
C MET A 247 0.62 -7.23 31.99
N GLU A 248 0.57 -6.05 32.61
CA GLU A 248 1.71 -5.48 33.33
C GLU A 248 2.18 -6.41 34.47
N PRO A 249 3.47 -6.83 34.50
CA PRO A 249 3.95 -7.80 35.49
C PRO A 249 3.67 -7.43 36.94
N THR A 250 3.72 -6.16 37.33
CA THR A 250 3.48 -5.73 38.72
C THR A 250 2.06 -6.08 39.20
N ILE A 251 1.04 -5.85 38.37
CA ILE A 251 -0.37 -6.13 38.65
C ILE A 251 -0.64 -7.63 38.50
N VAL A 252 -0.12 -8.24 37.42
CA VAL A 252 -0.32 -9.66 37.11
C VAL A 252 0.32 -10.56 38.17
N ASN A 253 1.48 -10.19 38.71
CA ASN A 253 2.21 -10.96 39.72
C ASN A 253 1.95 -10.48 41.17
N GLU A 254 1.11 -9.45 41.37
CA GLU A 254 0.71 -8.95 42.69
C GLU A 254 0.37 -10.08 43.67
N GLY A 255 0.96 -10.02 44.87
CA GLY A 255 0.75 -10.98 45.95
C GLY A 255 1.73 -12.18 45.95
N ILE A 256 2.62 -12.29 44.97
CA ILE A 256 3.80 -13.17 45.03
C ILE A 256 4.84 -12.60 46.00
N ARG A 257 5.54 -13.48 46.72
CA ARG A 257 6.75 -13.17 47.48
C ARG A 257 7.94 -13.94 46.94
N ALA A 258 9.15 -13.46 47.22
CA ALA A 258 10.40 -14.16 46.88
C ALA A 258 10.45 -15.60 47.43
N SER A 259 9.74 -15.89 48.53
CA SER A 259 9.61 -17.22 49.13
C SER A 259 8.69 -18.19 48.37
N ASP A 260 7.84 -17.70 47.46
CA ASP A 260 6.94 -18.53 46.65
C ASP A 260 7.63 -19.03 45.37
N LEU A 261 8.72 -18.38 44.96
CA LEU A 261 9.50 -18.73 43.77
C LEU A 261 10.26 -20.03 44.01
N SER A 262 10.03 -21.00 43.13
CA SER A 262 10.68 -22.32 43.17
C SER A 262 10.86 -22.88 41.76
N PRO A 263 11.83 -23.78 41.52
CA PRO A 263 12.04 -24.36 40.20
C PRO A 263 10.77 -25.03 39.64
N GLY A 264 10.41 -24.68 38.40
CA GLY A 264 9.15 -25.07 37.76
C GLY A 264 7.96 -24.13 38.00
N TYR A 265 8.13 -23.04 38.76
CA TYR A 265 7.10 -22.01 38.91
C TYR A 265 7.06 -21.10 37.68
N VAL A 266 5.86 -20.78 37.17
CA VAL A 266 5.67 -20.01 35.92
C VAL A 266 5.08 -18.63 36.23
N LEU A 267 5.79 -17.55 35.89
CA LEU A 267 5.34 -16.16 36.02
C LEU A 267 5.41 -15.38 34.70
N SER A 268 4.86 -14.17 34.68
CA SER A 268 4.97 -13.23 33.56
C SER A 268 6.12 -12.27 33.85
N ALA A 269 6.88 -11.85 32.85
CA ALA A 269 7.96 -10.90 33.04
C ALA A 269 8.10 -9.96 31.83
N ALA A 270 8.54 -8.72 32.05
CA ALA A 270 8.86 -7.79 30.98
C ALA A 270 10.37 -7.79 30.71
N VAL A 271 10.76 -7.73 29.43
CA VAL A 271 12.17 -7.62 29.01
C VAL A 271 12.66 -6.20 29.28
N GLN A 272 13.71 -6.07 30.12
CA GLN A 272 14.18 -4.78 30.64
C GLN A 272 15.45 -4.27 29.92
N SER A 273 16.49 -5.09 29.76
CA SER A 273 17.70 -4.77 28.99
C SER A 273 18.25 -6.02 28.27
N PRO A 274 18.86 -5.87 27.09
CA PRO A 274 19.75 -6.87 26.52
C PRO A 274 21.07 -6.93 27.31
N GLU A 275 21.68 -8.11 27.36
CA GLU A 275 22.96 -8.38 28.04
C GLU A 275 23.79 -9.37 27.19
N ASP A 276 25.12 -9.40 27.34
CA ASP A 276 26.06 -10.25 26.57
C ASP A 276 25.65 -11.73 26.39
N TYR A 277 24.85 -12.28 27.32
CA TYR A 277 24.45 -13.69 27.37
C TYR A 277 22.94 -13.89 27.59
N GLY A 278 22.10 -12.88 27.30
CA GLY A 278 20.65 -12.97 27.48
C GLY A 278 19.97 -11.62 27.69
N TYR A 279 18.96 -11.59 28.56
CA TYR A 279 18.20 -10.39 28.91
C TYR A 279 17.97 -10.29 30.42
N THR A 280 17.94 -9.07 30.96
CA THR A 280 17.34 -8.82 32.28
C THR A 280 15.82 -8.79 32.16
N LEU A 281 15.16 -9.24 33.23
CA LEU A 281 13.71 -9.30 33.32
C LEU A 281 13.19 -8.56 34.55
N ASP A 282 12.24 -7.66 34.34
CA ASP A 282 11.35 -7.19 35.40
C ASP A 282 10.29 -8.26 35.69
N LEU A 283 10.34 -8.80 36.91
CA LEU A 283 9.40 -9.81 37.40
C LEU A 283 8.16 -9.19 38.06
N GLY A 284 8.10 -7.88 38.28
CA GLY A 284 6.98 -7.22 38.96
C GLY A 284 6.75 -7.68 40.40
N ILE A 285 7.83 -8.00 41.15
CA ILE A 285 7.77 -8.49 42.54
C ILE A 285 8.42 -7.47 43.48
N ASN A 286 7.66 -7.01 44.49
CA ASN A 286 8.04 -5.95 45.43
C ASN A 286 9.16 -6.30 46.45
N ASP A 287 9.90 -7.39 46.26
CA ASP A 287 10.89 -7.96 47.21
C ASP A 287 12.37 -7.69 46.79
N ASP A 288 12.61 -6.78 45.84
CA ASP A 288 13.88 -6.56 45.11
C ASP A 288 14.40 -7.84 44.41
N VAL A 289 13.57 -8.47 43.57
CA VAL A 289 13.92 -9.73 42.89
C VAL A 289 14.28 -9.47 41.43
N HIS A 290 15.50 -9.82 41.03
CA HIS A 290 15.99 -9.61 39.67
C HIS A 290 15.91 -10.90 38.84
N GLY A 291 15.21 -10.85 37.71
CA GLY A 291 15.14 -11.95 36.75
C GLY A 291 16.24 -11.86 35.69
N PHE A 292 16.78 -13.00 35.27
CA PHE A 292 17.70 -13.11 34.14
C PHE A 292 17.31 -14.26 33.21
N LEU A 293 17.21 -13.99 31.91
CA LEU A 293 16.83 -14.94 30.87
C LEU A 293 18.01 -15.21 29.91
N PRO A 294 18.71 -16.35 30.05
CA PRO A 294 19.68 -16.80 29.05
C PRO A 294 18.96 -17.36 27.81
N THR A 295 18.73 -16.52 26.81
CA THR A 295 18.32 -16.95 25.47
C THR A 295 19.28 -16.42 24.39
N LYS A 296 19.18 -17.02 23.20
CA LYS A 296 19.78 -16.53 21.94
C LYS A 296 18.76 -15.87 21.01
N ASP A 297 17.49 -15.98 21.34
CA ASP A 297 16.39 -15.43 20.54
C ASP A 297 16.35 -13.91 20.76
N ARG A 298 16.29 -13.11 19.69
CA ARG A 298 16.17 -11.64 19.81
C ARG A 298 14.77 -11.30 20.35
N LEU A 299 14.72 -10.68 21.53
CA LEU A 299 13.51 -10.14 22.15
C LEU A 299 13.60 -8.61 22.17
N ARG A 300 12.52 -7.92 21.78
CA ARG A 300 12.38 -6.46 21.91
C ARG A 300 12.26 -6.06 23.39
N VAL A 301 12.90 -4.97 23.79
CA VAL A 301 12.72 -4.38 25.13
C VAL A 301 11.26 -3.90 25.31
N GLY A 302 10.69 -4.09 26.50
CA GLY A 302 9.28 -3.82 26.79
C GLY A 302 8.32 -4.97 26.48
N SER A 303 8.76 -6.00 25.75
CA SER A 303 7.96 -7.21 25.51
C SER A 303 7.63 -7.98 26.80
N VAL A 304 6.43 -8.56 26.87
CA VAL A 304 5.99 -9.37 28.03
C VAL A 304 5.95 -10.85 27.66
N VAL A 305 6.77 -11.64 28.36
CA VAL A 305 6.97 -13.07 28.11
C VAL A 305 6.53 -13.92 29.29
N LEU A 306 6.09 -15.15 29.02
CA LEU A 306 5.88 -16.18 30.04
C LEU A 306 7.18 -16.92 30.31
N VAL A 307 7.58 -16.98 31.57
CA VAL A 307 8.85 -17.56 32.00
C VAL A 307 8.67 -18.58 33.12
N GLU A 308 9.45 -19.64 33.06
CA GLU A 308 9.59 -20.66 34.10
C GLU A 308 10.86 -20.41 34.91
N VAL A 309 10.78 -20.51 36.23
CA VAL A 309 11.92 -20.40 37.15
C VAL A 309 12.77 -21.68 37.03
N SER A 310 14.06 -21.53 36.70
CA SER A 310 15.02 -22.63 36.61
C SER A 310 15.91 -22.75 37.87
N SER A 311 16.40 -21.63 38.41
CA SER A 311 17.07 -21.55 39.72
C SER A 311 16.71 -20.25 40.46
N VAL A 312 16.85 -20.28 41.79
CA VAL A 312 16.66 -19.13 42.68
C VAL A 312 17.88 -19.03 43.58
N ASP A 313 18.72 -18.04 43.31
CA ASP A 313 20.00 -17.81 43.98
C ASP A 313 19.88 -16.54 44.85
N GLY A 314 19.15 -16.67 45.96
CA GLY A 314 18.84 -15.58 46.88
C GLY A 314 17.79 -14.62 46.30
N ARG A 315 18.22 -13.46 45.80
CA ARG A 315 17.38 -12.46 45.11
C ARG A 315 17.54 -12.47 43.59
N ALA A 316 18.50 -13.23 43.05
CA ALA A 316 18.65 -13.45 41.62
C ALA A 316 17.87 -14.70 41.20
N VAL A 317 17.08 -14.58 40.13
CA VAL A 317 16.22 -15.66 39.62
C VAL A 317 16.59 -15.94 38.17
N ARG A 318 17.02 -17.17 37.87
CA ARG A 318 17.35 -17.58 36.51
C ARG A 318 16.11 -18.18 35.86
N CYS A 319 15.64 -17.56 34.79
CA CYS A 319 14.44 -17.94 34.06
C CYS A 319 14.76 -18.78 32.81
N GLN A 320 13.74 -19.41 32.24
CA GLN A 320 13.70 -19.93 30.88
C GLN A 320 12.34 -19.57 30.24
N LEU A 321 12.26 -19.45 28.91
CA LEU A 321 10.98 -19.20 28.23
C LEU A 321 10.05 -20.41 28.39
N ALA A 322 8.78 -20.15 28.72
CA ALA A 322 7.76 -21.18 28.82
C ALA A 322 7.34 -21.65 27.41
N THR A 323 7.90 -22.78 26.97
CA THR A 323 7.67 -23.37 25.64
C THR A 323 6.55 -24.41 25.66
N SER A 324 6.07 -24.81 24.47
CA SER A 324 5.04 -25.85 24.34
C SER A 324 5.62 -27.26 24.52
N GLY A 325 4.93 -28.11 25.28
CA GLY A 325 5.40 -29.46 25.61
C GLY A 325 4.76 -30.10 26.85
N GLU A 326 5.36 -31.17 27.37
CA GLU A 326 4.87 -31.83 28.60
C GLU A 326 5.11 -30.95 29.84
N PRO A 327 4.07 -30.58 30.61
CA PRO A 327 4.24 -29.66 31.73
C PRO A 327 4.80 -30.34 32.98
N ALA A 328 5.88 -29.79 33.54
CA ALA A 328 6.32 -30.07 34.90
C ALA A 328 5.32 -29.45 35.92
N PRO A 329 4.59 -30.24 36.74
CA PRO A 329 3.69 -29.67 37.73
C PRO A 329 4.46 -29.12 38.94
N VAL A 330 4.05 -27.95 39.44
CA VAL A 330 4.64 -27.37 40.65
C VAL A 330 4.46 -28.32 41.83
N THR A 331 5.56 -28.64 42.50
CA THR A 331 5.61 -29.66 43.57
C THR A 331 5.42 -29.08 44.97
N THR A 332 5.92 -27.86 45.19
CA THR A 332 5.72 -27.06 46.41
C THR A 332 4.36 -26.35 46.34
N ALA A 333 3.60 -26.31 47.45
CA ALA A 333 2.42 -25.45 47.52
C ALA A 333 2.87 -23.99 47.72
N PRO A 334 2.56 -23.06 46.80
CA PRO A 334 2.89 -21.64 46.97
C PRO A 334 1.95 -20.98 48.01
N SER A 335 2.13 -19.69 48.28
CA SER A 335 1.09 -18.89 48.91
C SER A 335 -0.20 -18.88 48.07
N GLN A 336 -1.35 -18.70 48.72
CA GLN A 336 -2.65 -18.69 48.03
C GLN A 336 -2.77 -17.49 47.08
N SER A 337 -2.11 -16.37 47.36
CA SER A 337 -1.95 -15.23 46.45
C SER A 337 -1.14 -15.61 45.21
N ALA A 338 -0.02 -16.31 45.37
CA ALA A 338 0.86 -16.79 44.29
C ALA A 338 0.31 -17.97 43.45
N MET A 339 -0.97 -18.34 43.58
CA MET A 339 -1.62 -19.28 42.66
C MET A 339 -2.03 -18.60 41.35
N LEU A 340 -1.06 -18.30 40.48
CA LEU A 340 -1.34 -17.61 39.22
C LEU A 340 -2.01 -18.52 38.16
N PRO A 341 -2.79 -17.94 37.23
CA PRO A 341 -3.20 -18.59 35.98
C PRO A 341 -1.99 -19.07 35.18
N GLY A 342 -2.15 -20.02 34.27
CA GLY A 342 -1.05 -20.60 33.50
C GLY A 342 -0.12 -21.55 34.28
N VAL A 343 -0.24 -21.65 35.62
CA VAL A 343 0.58 -22.56 36.43
C VAL A 343 0.11 -24.02 36.29
N PRO A 344 1.00 -24.99 35.99
CA PRO A 344 0.65 -26.41 35.91
C PRO A 344 0.60 -27.08 37.29
N VAL A 345 -0.45 -27.85 37.57
CA VAL A 345 -0.75 -28.45 38.88
C VAL A 345 -1.29 -29.88 38.77
N ARG A 346 -1.17 -30.65 39.85
CA ARG A 346 -1.81 -31.97 40.02
C ARG A 346 -3.06 -31.85 40.89
N ALA A 347 -4.21 -31.73 40.24
CA ALA A 347 -5.51 -31.59 40.88
C ALA A 347 -6.07 -32.95 41.33
N LEU A 348 -6.62 -33.03 42.54
CA LEU A 348 -7.28 -34.23 43.08
C LEU A 348 -8.78 -34.15 42.83
N ILE A 349 -9.39 -35.08 42.08
CA ILE A 349 -10.83 -35.08 41.84
C ILE A 349 -11.59 -35.35 43.15
N THR A 350 -12.48 -34.43 43.54
CA THR A 350 -13.40 -34.61 44.67
C THR A 350 -14.73 -35.20 44.21
N SER A 351 -15.21 -34.77 43.03
CA SER A 351 -16.47 -35.22 42.43
C SER A 351 -16.55 -34.90 40.93
N HIS A 352 -17.29 -35.75 40.20
CA HIS A 352 -17.64 -35.58 38.79
C HIS A 352 -19.13 -35.25 38.69
N VAL A 353 -19.48 -34.22 37.90
CA VAL A 353 -20.87 -33.83 37.60
C VAL A 353 -21.02 -33.58 36.09
N PRO A 354 -22.24 -33.61 35.51
CA PRO A 354 -22.43 -33.36 34.08
C PRO A 354 -22.03 -31.96 33.57
N GLN A 355 -21.63 -31.06 34.47
CA GLN A 355 -21.14 -29.71 34.19
C GLN A 355 -19.61 -29.62 34.28
N GLY A 356 -18.90 -30.71 34.62
CA GLY A 356 -17.44 -30.72 34.80
C GLY A 356 -16.98 -31.41 36.09
N LEU A 357 -15.80 -31.03 36.59
CA LEU A 357 -15.16 -31.63 37.75
C LEU A 357 -15.03 -30.60 38.89
N SER A 358 -15.27 -31.04 40.12
CA SER A 358 -14.74 -30.37 41.30
C SER A 358 -13.46 -31.07 41.74
N VAL A 359 -12.43 -30.27 42.05
CA VAL A 359 -11.08 -30.74 42.34
C VAL A 359 -10.48 -29.97 43.51
N LYS A 360 -9.51 -30.57 44.20
CA LYS A 360 -8.77 -29.94 45.31
C LYS A 360 -7.28 -29.83 44.97
N LEU A 361 -6.74 -28.63 45.04
CA LEU A 361 -5.33 -28.31 44.81
C LEU A 361 -4.54 -28.41 46.11
N PHE A 362 -3.43 -29.16 46.08
CA PHE A 362 -2.55 -29.45 47.24
C PHE A 362 -3.29 -30.02 48.48
N GLY A 363 -4.55 -30.45 48.33
CA GLY A 363 -5.42 -30.85 49.45
C GLY A 363 -6.00 -29.68 50.26
N MET A 364 -5.71 -28.42 49.89
CA MET A 364 -6.11 -27.22 50.64
C MET A 364 -7.21 -26.45 49.92
N TRP A 365 -6.93 -25.92 48.73
CA TRP A 365 -7.85 -25.05 47.97
C TRP A 365 -8.78 -25.85 47.07
N ASP A 366 -10.03 -25.43 46.98
CA ASP A 366 -11.00 -26.00 46.05
C ASP A 366 -10.99 -25.26 44.72
N GLY A 367 -11.19 -25.99 43.63
CA GLY A 367 -11.26 -25.45 42.27
C GLY A 367 -12.19 -26.27 41.40
N THR A 368 -12.47 -25.76 40.20
CA THR A 368 -13.38 -26.40 39.24
C THR A 368 -12.80 -26.45 37.84
N VAL A 369 -13.18 -27.48 37.10
CA VAL A 369 -12.91 -27.66 35.66
C VAL A 369 -14.25 -27.73 34.96
N ASP A 370 -14.52 -26.89 33.96
CA ASP A 370 -15.75 -27.00 33.16
C ASP A 370 -15.71 -28.21 32.21
N SER A 371 -16.90 -28.68 31.82
CA SER A 371 -17.16 -29.66 30.77
C SER A 371 -16.38 -29.48 29.45
N PHE A 372 -16.26 -28.26 28.90
CA PHE A 372 -15.43 -27.97 27.71
C PHE A 372 -13.92 -28.09 28.01
N HIS A 373 -13.53 -27.99 29.28
CA HIS A 373 -12.16 -28.08 29.74
C HIS A 373 -11.73 -29.49 30.23
N VAL A 374 -12.59 -30.50 30.04
CA VAL A 374 -12.25 -31.92 30.17
C VAL A 374 -11.97 -32.50 28.78
N PRO A 375 -10.86 -33.24 28.55
CA PRO A 375 -10.59 -33.89 27.26
C PRO A 375 -11.75 -34.80 26.83
N ARG A 376 -12.23 -34.66 25.58
CA ARG A 376 -13.35 -35.44 25.03
C ARG A 376 -13.23 -36.95 25.23
N GLY A 377 -12.04 -37.51 24.95
CA GLY A 377 -11.76 -38.94 25.16
C GLY A 377 -11.75 -39.39 26.63
N LEU A 378 -11.68 -38.46 27.58
CA LEU A 378 -11.72 -38.71 29.03
C LEU A 378 -13.11 -38.41 29.62
N ALA A 379 -13.88 -37.49 29.03
CA ALA A 379 -15.22 -37.06 29.47
C ALA A 379 -16.29 -38.18 29.45
N HIS A 380 -16.00 -39.33 28.85
CA HIS A 380 -16.85 -40.52 28.86
C HIS A 380 -16.24 -41.71 29.62
N ASP A 381 -15.07 -41.54 30.26
CA ASP A 381 -14.45 -42.55 31.12
C ASP A 381 -14.69 -42.19 32.60
N ASP A 382 -15.87 -42.58 33.11
CA ASP A 382 -16.24 -42.50 34.53
C ASP A 382 -15.24 -43.20 35.46
N ALA A 383 -14.48 -44.19 34.96
CA ALA A 383 -13.45 -44.84 35.76
C ALA A 383 -12.19 -43.97 35.83
N ALA A 384 -11.80 -43.26 34.77
CA ALA A 384 -10.72 -42.28 34.79
C ALA A 384 -11.05 -41.03 35.61
N LEU A 385 -12.30 -40.55 35.55
CA LEU A 385 -12.78 -39.37 36.28
C LEU A 385 -13.28 -39.67 37.72
N ALA A 386 -13.05 -40.88 38.22
CA ALA A 386 -13.47 -41.29 39.55
C ALA A 386 -12.84 -40.44 40.69
N PRO A 387 -13.61 -40.07 41.74
CA PRO A 387 -13.10 -39.36 42.91
C PRO A 387 -11.88 -40.01 43.56
N GLY A 388 -10.96 -39.17 44.04
CA GLY A 388 -9.69 -39.59 44.63
C GLY A 388 -8.55 -39.83 43.62
N LYS A 389 -8.82 -39.81 42.31
CA LYS A 389 -7.78 -39.78 41.29
C LYS A 389 -7.15 -38.39 41.18
N LYS A 390 -5.88 -38.34 40.75
CA LYS A 390 -5.16 -37.10 40.44
C LYS A 390 -5.02 -36.96 38.92
N ILE A 391 -5.30 -35.76 38.42
CA ILE A 391 -5.17 -35.37 37.01
C ILE A 391 -4.19 -34.20 36.88
N MET A 392 -3.55 -34.10 35.72
CA MET A 392 -2.78 -32.91 35.34
C MET A 392 -3.75 -31.83 34.87
N ALA A 393 -3.56 -30.60 35.34
CA ALA A 393 -4.35 -29.45 34.93
C ALA A 393 -3.47 -28.19 34.91
N ARG A 394 -3.87 -27.18 34.14
CA ARG A 394 -3.30 -25.82 34.20
C ARG A 394 -4.36 -24.86 34.74
N VAL A 395 -3.97 -23.92 35.60
CA VAL A 395 -4.90 -22.89 36.11
C VAL A 395 -5.31 -21.99 34.94
N LEU A 396 -6.61 -21.73 34.79
CA LEU A 396 -7.15 -20.78 33.81
C LEU A 396 -7.47 -19.42 34.40
N TRP A 397 -7.98 -19.38 35.62
CA TRP A 397 -8.31 -18.13 36.31
C TRP A 397 -8.29 -18.29 37.82
N ASN A 398 -8.06 -17.17 38.51
CA ASN A 398 -8.12 -17.07 39.96
C ASN A 398 -8.76 -15.72 40.34
N MET A 399 -9.88 -15.77 41.06
CA MET A 399 -10.58 -14.58 41.56
C MET A 399 -9.72 -13.84 42.61
N PRO A 400 -9.93 -12.54 42.85
CA PRO A 400 -9.31 -11.84 43.99
C PRO A 400 -9.84 -12.39 45.33
N ALA A 401 -9.15 -12.10 46.44
CA ALA A 401 -9.58 -12.53 47.77
C ALA A 401 -10.82 -11.78 48.26
N ASP A 402 -10.92 -10.49 47.94
CA ASP A 402 -11.99 -9.59 48.40
C ASP A 402 -13.37 -9.87 47.77
N TYR A 403 -13.44 -10.86 46.86
CA TYR A 403 -14.67 -11.50 46.39
C TYR A 403 -15.60 -11.89 47.55
N GLU A 404 -15.04 -12.29 48.69
CA GLU A 404 -15.81 -12.68 49.88
C GLU A 404 -16.55 -11.50 50.52
N GLN A 405 -16.04 -10.26 50.39
CA GLN A 405 -16.72 -9.05 50.86
C GLN A 405 -17.76 -8.54 49.85
N ALA A 406 -17.45 -8.62 48.55
CA ALA A 406 -18.34 -8.17 47.48
C ALA A 406 -19.65 -8.97 47.38
N GLN A 407 -19.69 -10.21 47.91
CA GLN A 407 -20.81 -11.15 47.72
C GLN A 407 -21.83 -11.18 48.88
N GLU A 408 -21.60 -10.52 50.02
CA GLU A 408 -22.54 -10.48 51.16
C GLU A 408 -23.93 -9.90 50.79
N ALA A 409 -24.02 -9.16 49.67
CA ALA A 409 -25.28 -8.66 49.12
C ALA A 409 -26.13 -9.72 48.37
N SER A 410 -25.71 -10.99 48.29
CA SER A 410 -26.41 -12.05 47.54
C SER A 410 -26.56 -13.35 48.33
N ILE A 411 -27.68 -14.05 48.12
CA ILE A 411 -28.21 -15.07 49.06
C ILE A 411 -27.49 -16.44 48.97
N ASP A 412 -26.70 -16.70 47.92
CA ASP A 412 -26.02 -17.97 47.63
C ASP A 412 -24.61 -18.09 48.30
N ALA A 413 -24.48 -17.74 49.58
CA ALA A 413 -23.18 -17.64 50.25
C ALA A 413 -22.47 -18.99 50.48
N VAL A 414 -21.35 -19.22 49.78
CA VAL A 414 -20.33 -20.26 50.09
C VAL A 414 -18.95 -19.61 49.95
N GLY A 415 -18.49 -18.91 50.99
CA GLY A 415 -17.26 -18.12 50.99
C GLY A 415 -15.99 -18.98 50.94
N ALA A 416 -15.30 -18.91 49.80
CA ALA A 416 -13.91 -19.32 49.60
C ALA A 416 -13.44 -18.81 48.24
N ARG A 417 -12.32 -18.10 48.16
CA ARG A 417 -11.66 -17.70 46.89
C ARG A 417 -11.58 -18.84 45.87
N ARG A 418 -11.92 -18.56 44.60
CA ARG A 418 -12.21 -19.56 43.55
C ARG A 418 -11.15 -19.64 42.45
N ILE A 419 -10.87 -20.86 41.99
CA ILE A 419 -9.85 -21.18 40.99
C ILE A 419 -10.44 -22.05 39.87
N GLY A 420 -10.36 -21.56 38.63
CA GLY A 420 -10.69 -22.30 37.42
C GLY A 420 -9.48 -23.03 36.85
N LEU A 421 -9.69 -24.23 36.34
CA LEU A 421 -8.65 -25.16 35.86
C LEU A 421 -9.06 -25.78 34.52
N SER A 422 -8.09 -26.14 33.69
CA SER A 422 -8.31 -26.92 32.46
C SER A 422 -7.40 -28.14 32.38
N CYS A 423 -7.95 -29.22 31.83
CA CYS A 423 -7.28 -30.50 31.62
C CYS A 423 -7.12 -30.84 30.13
N VAL A 424 -7.58 -29.99 29.20
CA VAL A 424 -7.46 -30.22 27.74
C VAL A 424 -6.00 -30.11 27.31
N SER A 425 -5.58 -30.96 26.37
CA SER A 425 -4.20 -31.05 25.90
C SER A 425 -3.60 -29.69 25.56
N HIS A 426 -4.24 -28.89 24.69
CA HIS A 426 -3.66 -27.62 24.22
C HIS A 426 -3.40 -26.60 25.34
N VAL A 427 -4.30 -26.49 26.33
CA VAL A 427 -4.09 -25.63 27.51
C VAL A 427 -3.00 -26.21 28.42
N VAL A 428 -2.98 -27.54 28.57
CA VAL A 428 -2.02 -28.24 29.43
C VAL A 428 -0.60 -28.16 28.84
N SER A 429 -0.43 -28.24 27.52
CA SER A 429 0.87 -28.19 26.82
C SER A 429 1.25 -26.84 26.22
N LEU A 430 0.41 -25.80 26.33
CA LEU A 430 0.59 -24.48 25.69
C LEU A 430 0.65 -24.52 24.15
N GLU A 431 -0.01 -25.49 23.53
CA GLU A 431 -0.16 -25.55 22.06
C GLU A 431 -1.24 -24.57 21.57
N THR A 432 -1.06 -24.05 20.35
CA THR A 432 -2.10 -23.29 19.64
C THR A 432 -3.17 -24.24 19.10
N PRO A 433 -4.48 -23.96 19.30
CA PRO A 433 -5.56 -24.75 18.71
C PRO A 433 -5.42 -24.89 17.19
N SER A 434 -5.31 -26.13 16.72
CA SER A 434 -5.09 -26.44 15.30
C SER A 434 -6.00 -27.58 14.82
N ALA A 435 -6.28 -27.57 13.52
CA ALA A 435 -7.03 -28.61 12.84
C ALA A 435 -6.11 -29.77 12.41
N ALA A 436 -6.69 -30.86 11.93
CA ALA A 436 -5.95 -31.99 11.37
C ALA A 436 -5.00 -31.52 10.26
N GLY A 437 -3.69 -31.72 10.45
CA GLY A 437 -2.64 -31.19 9.57
C GLY A 437 -1.88 -29.97 10.13
N SER A 438 -2.06 -29.62 11.41
CA SER A 438 -1.34 -28.55 12.12
C SER A 438 -1.59 -27.12 11.59
N VAL A 439 -2.66 -26.93 10.83
CA VAL A 439 -3.15 -25.60 10.41
C VAL A 439 -3.89 -24.96 11.58
N PRO A 440 -3.62 -23.69 11.98
CA PRO A 440 -4.34 -23.03 13.06
C PRO A 440 -5.85 -22.99 12.81
N LEU A 441 -6.65 -23.12 13.88
CA LEU A 441 -8.11 -23.28 13.79
C LEU A 441 -8.78 -22.15 12.98
N THR A 442 -8.29 -20.92 13.13
CA THR A 442 -8.76 -19.71 12.42
C THR A 442 -8.56 -19.75 10.90
N HIS A 443 -7.53 -20.45 10.42
CA HIS A 443 -7.25 -20.61 8.98
C HIS A 443 -7.95 -21.84 8.40
N ALA A 444 -8.15 -22.89 9.21
CA ALA A 444 -8.87 -24.09 8.79
C ALA A 444 -10.39 -23.85 8.66
N PHE A 445 -10.97 -22.96 9.47
CA PHE A 445 -12.40 -22.63 9.48
C PHE A 445 -12.64 -21.12 9.50
N PRO A 446 -12.33 -20.39 8.42
CA PRO A 446 -12.49 -18.94 8.40
C PRO A 446 -13.93 -18.52 8.71
N ILE A 447 -14.08 -17.39 9.40
CA ILE A 447 -15.40 -16.79 9.66
C ILE A 447 -16.07 -16.50 8.33
N GLY A 448 -17.33 -16.92 8.20
CA GLY A 448 -18.07 -16.91 6.94
C GLY A 448 -18.14 -18.27 6.25
N MET A 449 -17.29 -19.24 6.61
CA MET A 449 -17.42 -20.62 6.13
C MET A 449 -18.75 -21.25 6.56
N GLN A 450 -19.46 -21.88 5.61
CA GLN A 450 -20.66 -22.67 5.88
C GLN A 450 -20.28 -24.15 6.04
N LEU A 451 -20.80 -24.79 7.08
CA LEU A 451 -20.52 -26.18 7.44
C LEU A 451 -21.84 -26.90 7.77
N ARG A 452 -21.85 -28.22 7.61
CA ARG A 452 -22.86 -29.08 8.24
C ARG A 452 -22.34 -29.52 9.59
N VAL A 453 -23.18 -29.41 10.62
CA VAL A 453 -22.83 -29.75 12.01
C VAL A 453 -23.91 -30.62 12.63
N ARG A 454 -23.53 -31.53 13.53
CA ARG A 454 -24.45 -32.39 14.28
C ARG A 454 -24.56 -31.93 15.73
N VAL A 455 -25.77 -31.81 16.26
CA VAL A 455 -26.01 -31.47 17.67
C VAL A 455 -25.60 -32.63 18.56
N GLN A 456 -24.57 -32.44 19.38
CA GLN A 456 -24.03 -33.42 20.34
C GLN A 456 -24.69 -33.28 21.72
N ALA A 457 -24.88 -32.05 22.20
CA ALA A 457 -25.54 -31.75 23.48
C ALA A 457 -26.35 -30.45 23.42
N VAL A 458 -27.31 -30.29 24.34
CA VAL A 458 -28.23 -29.15 24.40
C VAL A 458 -28.28 -28.59 25.81
N PHE A 459 -27.75 -27.38 26.00
CA PHE A 459 -27.86 -26.62 27.24
C PHE A 459 -29.10 -25.73 27.17
N ARG A 460 -30.14 -26.08 27.95
CA ARG A 460 -31.50 -25.55 27.82
C ARG A 460 -31.61 -24.03 27.67
N GLU A 461 -30.84 -23.27 28.44
CA GLU A 461 -30.93 -21.81 28.56
C GLU A 461 -29.68 -21.11 27.95
N TRP A 462 -28.79 -21.84 27.27
CA TRP A 462 -27.48 -21.33 26.84
C TRP A 462 -27.16 -21.61 25.37
N GLY A 463 -27.42 -22.82 24.85
CA GLY A 463 -27.10 -23.13 23.45
C GLY A 463 -26.97 -24.61 23.11
N LEU A 464 -26.44 -24.86 21.91
CA LEU A 464 -26.18 -26.18 21.33
C LEU A 464 -24.67 -26.43 21.27
N VAL A 465 -24.22 -27.57 21.77
CA VAL A 465 -22.87 -28.09 21.48
C VAL A 465 -22.98 -28.98 20.25
N CYS A 466 -22.12 -28.73 19.27
CA CYS A 466 -22.13 -29.42 17.99
C CYS A 466 -20.75 -30.02 17.66
N GLU A 467 -20.77 -31.05 16.82
CA GLU A 467 -19.59 -31.64 16.19
C GLU A 467 -19.61 -31.36 14.67
N VAL A 468 -18.44 -31.17 14.06
CA VAL A 468 -18.29 -31.12 12.59
C VAL A 468 -18.07 -32.56 12.11
N PRO A 469 -18.96 -33.16 11.30
CA PRO A 469 -18.87 -34.59 10.96
C PRO A 469 -17.56 -34.94 10.25
N GLY A 470 -16.78 -35.84 10.85
CA GLY A 470 -15.47 -36.28 10.34
C GLY A 470 -14.26 -35.52 10.89
N GLN A 471 -14.47 -34.56 11.81
CA GLN A 471 -13.40 -33.79 12.47
C GLN A 471 -13.67 -33.73 13.98
N ASP A 472 -12.68 -34.02 14.82
CA ASP A 472 -12.82 -33.91 16.29
C ASP A 472 -12.66 -32.46 16.77
N ILE A 473 -13.52 -31.58 16.24
CA ILE A 473 -13.48 -30.14 16.49
C ILE A 473 -14.80 -29.73 17.17
N PRO A 474 -14.75 -29.10 18.36
CA PRO A 474 -15.91 -28.53 19.02
C PRO A 474 -16.51 -27.34 18.26
N ALA A 475 -17.84 -27.27 18.22
CA ALA A 475 -18.59 -26.09 17.80
C ALA A 475 -19.67 -25.74 18.83
N PHE A 476 -19.98 -24.45 18.97
CA PHE A 476 -21.05 -23.95 19.84
C PHE A 476 -21.95 -22.96 19.11
N VAL A 477 -23.26 -23.11 19.30
CA VAL A 477 -24.28 -22.16 18.85
C VAL A 477 -25.03 -21.65 20.07
N HIS A 478 -24.76 -20.41 20.46
CA HIS A 478 -25.49 -19.74 21.54
C HIS A 478 -26.99 -19.69 21.21
N ILE A 479 -27.87 -19.79 22.22
CA ILE A 479 -29.33 -19.90 22.06
C ILE A 479 -29.93 -18.80 21.17
N SER A 480 -29.44 -17.56 21.27
CA SER A 480 -29.89 -16.46 20.39
C SER A 480 -29.46 -16.63 18.93
N SER A 481 -28.38 -17.34 18.65
CA SER A 481 -27.80 -17.59 17.32
C SER A 481 -28.36 -18.86 16.63
N VAL A 482 -29.29 -19.56 17.29
CA VAL A 482 -29.99 -20.74 16.75
C VAL A 482 -31.05 -20.35 15.70
N SER A 483 -31.78 -19.26 15.93
CA SER A 483 -32.87 -18.79 15.08
C SER A 483 -32.95 -17.26 15.03
N ASP A 484 -33.66 -16.75 14.04
CA ASP A 484 -33.98 -15.31 13.93
C ASP A 484 -35.16 -14.92 14.83
N GLU A 485 -36.04 -15.87 15.13
CA GLU A 485 -37.03 -15.78 16.21
C GLU A 485 -36.37 -15.97 17.58
N HIS A 486 -36.92 -15.35 18.63
CA HIS A 486 -36.44 -15.49 20.01
C HIS A 486 -36.85 -16.86 20.59
N ILE A 487 -35.91 -17.56 21.22
CA ILE A 487 -36.13 -18.84 21.90
C ILE A 487 -35.62 -18.72 23.33
N ASP A 488 -36.50 -18.88 24.31
CA ASP A 488 -36.14 -18.85 25.73
C ASP A 488 -35.47 -20.16 26.19
N THR A 489 -35.92 -21.31 25.65
CA THR A 489 -35.42 -22.64 26.05
C THR A 489 -35.32 -23.65 24.92
N LEU A 490 -34.28 -24.48 24.97
CA LEU A 490 -33.98 -25.58 24.04
C LEU A 490 -34.26 -26.94 24.69
N SER A 491 -34.67 -27.93 23.88
CA SER A 491 -34.97 -29.30 24.35
C SER A 491 -34.03 -30.32 23.71
N ALA A 492 -33.33 -31.11 24.55
CA ALA A 492 -32.43 -32.17 24.11
C ALA A 492 -33.15 -33.33 23.38
N THR A 493 -34.45 -33.53 23.64
CA THR A 493 -35.22 -34.73 23.23
C THR A 493 -36.28 -34.43 22.16
N SER A 494 -36.72 -33.18 22.02
CA SER A 494 -37.86 -32.81 21.17
C SER A 494 -37.60 -31.51 20.40
N GLY A 495 -38.26 -31.36 19.25
CA GLY A 495 -38.09 -30.21 18.37
C GLY A 495 -36.98 -30.38 17.31
N PRO A 496 -36.67 -29.31 16.56
CA PRO A 496 -35.68 -29.35 15.47
C PRO A 496 -34.24 -29.53 15.99
N TRP A 497 -33.89 -28.90 17.12
CA TRP A 497 -32.54 -28.84 17.67
C TRP A 497 -32.19 -29.96 18.67
N ARG A 498 -32.92 -31.08 18.63
CA ARG A 498 -32.67 -32.23 19.53
C ARG A 498 -31.31 -32.89 19.22
N VAL A 499 -30.75 -33.59 20.21
CA VAL A 499 -29.47 -34.33 20.04
C VAL A 499 -29.54 -35.32 18.87
N GLY A 500 -28.45 -35.39 18.10
CA GLY A 500 -28.31 -36.24 16.91
C GLY A 500 -28.95 -35.67 15.63
N THR A 501 -29.40 -34.42 15.62
CA THR A 501 -29.83 -33.73 14.38
C THR A 501 -28.67 -33.04 13.69
N GLU A 502 -28.73 -33.01 12.36
CA GLU A 502 -27.74 -32.34 11.49
C GLU A 502 -28.36 -31.11 10.85
N HIS A 503 -27.62 -30.00 10.86
CA HIS A 503 -28.06 -28.69 10.37
C HIS A 503 -26.93 -27.98 9.63
N GLU A 504 -27.27 -27.01 8.80
CA GLU A 504 -26.31 -26.11 8.19
C GLU A 504 -26.10 -24.90 9.11
N ALA A 505 -24.83 -24.57 9.36
CA ALA A 505 -24.42 -23.50 10.26
C ALA A 505 -23.23 -22.74 9.66
N ARG A 506 -23.14 -21.44 9.93
CA ARG A 506 -22.03 -20.59 9.50
C ARG A 506 -21.09 -20.31 10.66
N VAL A 507 -19.78 -20.37 10.42
CA VAL A 507 -18.78 -19.91 11.40
C VAL A 507 -18.91 -18.41 11.57
N THR A 508 -19.17 -17.96 12.80
CA THR A 508 -19.24 -16.55 13.18
C THR A 508 -18.03 -16.11 14.01
N GLY A 509 -17.28 -17.04 14.62
CA GLY A 509 -16.10 -16.71 15.41
C GLY A 509 -15.37 -17.94 15.98
N HIS A 510 -14.43 -17.68 16.88
CA HIS A 510 -13.54 -18.65 17.49
C HIS A 510 -13.31 -18.30 18.97
N ALA A 511 -13.52 -19.26 19.87
CA ALA A 511 -13.05 -19.19 21.25
C ALA A 511 -11.84 -20.13 21.37
N LEU A 512 -10.64 -19.58 21.17
CA LEU A 512 -9.41 -20.35 21.01
C LEU A 512 -8.99 -21.04 22.32
N THR A 513 -9.11 -20.36 23.46
CA THR A 513 -8.78 -20.96 24.76
C THR A 513 -9.64 -22.19 25.08
N ASP A 514 -10.89 -22.22 24.61
CA ASP A 514 -11.80 -23.37 24.73
C ASP A 514 -11.66 -24.40 23.58
N CYS A 515 -10.93 -24.05 22.52
CA CYS A 515 -10.92 -24.77 21.24
C CYS A 515 -12.32 -24.93 20.61
N LEU A 516 -13.20 -23.92 20.73
CA LEU A 516 -14.57 -23.91 20.19
C LEU A 516 -14.68 -23.04 18.93
N LEU A 517 -15.29 -23.59 17.88
CA LEU A 517 -15.86 -22.80 16.77
C LEU A 517 -17.18 -22.16 17.21
N MET A 518 -17.27 -20.83 17.16
CA MET A 518 -18.52 -20.11 17.42
C MET A 518 -19.32 -20.01 16.12
N MET A 519 -20.58 -20.45 16.16
CA MET A 519 -21.40 -20.61 14.95
C MET A 519 -22.83 -20.06 15.10
N SER A 520 -23.49 -19.84 13.97
CA SER A 520 -24.92 -19.48 13.90
C SER A 520 -25.68 -20.34 12.89
N MET A 521 -26.91 -20.70 13.26
CA MET A 521 -27.89 -21.41 12.42
C MET A 521 -29.02 -20.49 11.94
N ARG A 522 -28.91 -19.18 12.18
CA ARG A 522 -29.87 -18.15 11.71
C ARG A 522 -29.99 -18.14 10.19
N ALA A 523 -31.21 -18.12 9.69
CA ALA A 523 -31.47 -17.96 8.26
C ALA A 523 -30.91 -16.62 7.74
N SER A 524 -31.02 -15.54 8.52
CA SER A 524 -30.44 -14.22 8.19
C SER A 524 -28.90 -14.17 8.14
N VAL A 525 -28.20 -15.19 8.64
CA VAL A 525 -26.73 -15.30 8.62
C VAL A 525 -26.28 -16.29 7.54
N LEU A 526 -27.03 -17.37 7.34
CA LEU A 526 -26.85 -18.33 6.26
C LEU A 526 -27.15 -17.72 4.88
N SER A 527 -28.13 -16.83 4.77
CA SER A 527 -28.54 -16.20 3.49
C SER A 527 -27.69 -15.02 3.03
N LYS A 528 -26.75 -14.53 3.85
CA LYS A 528 -25.79 -13.50 3.42
C LYS A 528 -24.82 -14.11 2.40
N GLU A 529 -24.44 -13.37 1.37
CA GLU A 529 -23.37 -13.82 0.47
C GLU A 529 -22.04 -13.82 1.24
N PHE A 530 -21.67 -12.67 1.82
CA PHE A 530 -20.40 -12.47 2.53
C PHE A 530 -20.65 -12.04 4.00
N MET A 531 -19.76 -12.46 4.90
CA MET A 531 -19.70 -12.00 6.31
C MET A 531 -18.59 -10.95 6.52
N ARG A 532 -17.52 -10.99 5.73
CA ARG A 532 -16.35 -10.11 5.79
C ARG A 532 -16.15 -9.32 4.48
N VAL A 533 -15.38 -8.24 4.52
CA VAL A 533 -14.96 -7.46 3.34
C VAL A 533 -13.91 -8.24 2.53
N SER A 534 -13.02 -8.96 3.20
CA SER A 534 -11.98 -9.83 2.63
C SER A 534 -12.51 -11.04 1.86
N GLU A 535 -13.74 -11.49 2.13
CA GLU A 535 -14.41 -12.56 1.37
C GLU A 535 -14.95 -12.08 0.01
N VAL A 536 -15.08 -10.76 -0.21
CA VAL A 536 -15.80 -10.21 -1.36
C VAL A 536 -14.92 -10.27 -2.62
N PRO A 537 -15.31 -11.01 -3.68
CA PRO A 537 -14.49 -11.15 -4.87
C PRO A 537 -14.51 -9.85 -5.68
N ILE A 538 -13.32 -9.27 -5.87
CA ILE A 538 -13.12 -8.06 -6.65
C ILE A 538 -13.54 -8.31 -8.11
N GLY A 539 -14.19 -7.33 -8.74
CA GLY A 539 -14.73 -7.43 -10.09
C GLY A 539 -16.17 -7.96 -10.19
N GLN A 540 -16.75 -8.54 -9.12
CA GLN A 540 -18.16 -8.97 -9.15
C GLN A 540 -19.10 -7.75 -9.32
N VAL A 541 -20.18 -7.94 -10.09
CA VAL A 541 -21.28 -6.97 -10.22
C VAL A 541 -22.39 -7.33 -9.23
N VAL A 542 -22.70 -6.40 -8.33
CA VAL A 542 -23.67 -6.55 -7.23
C VAL A 542 -24.81 -5.54 -7.37
N ARG A 543 -25.98 -5.86 -6.78
CA ARG A 543 -27.05 -4.87 -6.58
C ARG A 543 -26.80 -4.11 -5.29
N VAL A 544 -26.99 -2.79 -5.32
CA VAL A 544 -26.75 -1.89 -4.19
C VAL A 544 -27.86 -0.85 -4.10
N SER A 545 -28.18 -0.38 -2.90
CA SER A 545 -29.13 0.72 -2.67
C SER A 545 -28.41 1.95 -2.13
N ILE A 546 -28.72 3.15 -2.63
CA ILE A 546 -28.03 4.37 -2.18
C ILE A 546 -28.46 4.76 -0.76
N ARG A 547 -27.52 4.84 0.19
CA ARG A 547 -27.78 5.24 1.59
C ARG A 547 -27.66 6.76 1.78
N LYS A 548 -26.57 7.37 1.31
CA LYS A 548 -26.33 8.82 1.38
C LYS A 548 -25.47 9.24 0.19
N VAL A 549 -25.81 10.36 -0.44
CA VAL A 549 -24.96 11.03 -1.44
C VAL A 549 -24.28 12.22 -0.77
N THR A 550 -23.03 12.47 -1.14
CA THR A 550 -22.29 13.71 -0.85
C THR A 550 -21.37 14.02 -2.03
N PRO A 551 -20.85 15.26 -2.18
CA PRO A 551 -19.85 15.57 -3.21
C PRO A 551 -18.57 14.74 -3.09
N LYS A 552 -18.12 14.42 -1.86
CA LYS A 552 -16.90 13.65 -1.59
C LYS A 552 -17.07 12.13 -1.80
N ALA A 553 -18.26 11.57 -1.57
CA ALA A 553 -18.54 10.14 -1.75
C ALA A 553 -20.04 9.80 -1.82
N ILE A 554 -20.40 8.70 -2.50
CA ILE A 554 -21.72 8.07 -2.40
C ILE A 554 -21.57 6.81 -1.53
N PHE A 555 -22.34 6.77 -0.44
CA PHE A 555 -22.46 5.61 0.44
C PHE A 555 -23.64 4.76 -0.04
N VAL A 556 -23.41 3.46 -0.25
CA VAL A 556 -24.42 2.51 -0.70
C VAL A 556 -24.48 1.30 0.23
N ARG A 557 -25.67 0.77 0.46
CA ARG A 557 -25.88 -0.46 1.22
C ARG A 557 -25.92 -1.65 0.27
N MET A 558 -25.11 -2.66 0.57
CA MET A 558 -25.15 -3.98 -0.06
C MET A 558 -26.08 -4.92 0.73
N ASN A 559 -26.32 -6.14 0.24
CA ASN A 559 -27.15 -7.15 0.93
C ASN A 559 -26.44 -7.74 2.16
N GLY A 560 -26.26 -6.95 3.22
CA GLY A 560 -25.61 -7.37 4.46
C GLY A 560 -25.37 -6.22 5.44
N ASN A 561 -24.44 -6.44 6.38
CA ASN A 561 -24.00 -5.41 7.34
C ASN A 561 -22.89 -4.49 6.77
N VAL A 562 -22.42 -4.75 5.55
CA VAL A 562 -21.28 -4.06 4.94
C VAL A 562 -21.79 -2.94 4.03
N ASP A 563 -21.46 -1.70 4.38
CA ASP A 563 -21.71 -0.53 3.54
C ASP A 563 -20.55 -0.34 2.55
N GLY A 564 -20.89 -0.10 1.28
CA GLY A 564 -19.97 0.22 0.21
C GLY A 564 -19.84 1.72 -0.02
N VAL A 565 -18.71 2.13 -0.60
CA VAL A 565 -18.38 3.53 -0.91
C VAL A 565 -18.00 3.66 -2.38
N VAL A 566 -18.55 4.65 -3.06
CA VAL A 566 -18.16 5.08 -4.41
C VAL A 566 -17.49 6.43 -4.29
N PHE A 567 -16.26 6.57 -4.80
CA PHE A 567 -15.53 7.84 -4.85
C PHE A 567 -15.86 8.65 -6.12
N PRO A 568 -15.56 9.96 -6.19
CA PRO A 568 -16.02 10.82 -7.29
C PRO A 568 -15.55 10.37 -8.68
N MET A 569 -14.33 9.83 -8.75
CA MET A 569 -13.75 9.22 -9.95
C MET A 569 -14.51 8.01 -10.48
N HIS A 570 -15.50 7.49 -9.73
CA HIS A 570 -16.28 6.29 -10.05
C HIS A 570 -17.80 6.53 -10.04
N PHE A 571 -18.27 7.78 -9.88
CA PHE A 571 -19.68 8.15 -9.95
C PHE A 571 -20.30 7.84 -11.32
N SER A 572 -19.63 8.24 -12.41
CA SER A 572 -20.00 7.82 -13.78
C SER A 572 -18.86 8.05 -14.78
N ASP A 573 -19.08 7.65 -16.03
CA ASP A 573 -18.12 7.77 -17.13
C ASP A 573 -17.91 9.24 -17.56
N VAL A 574 -18.89 10.11 -17.28
CA VAL A 574 -18.76 11.57 -17.31
C VAL A 574 -18.61 12.06 -15.87
N ARG A 575 -17.67 12.99 -15.64
CA ARG A 575 -17.40 13.65 -14.35
C ARG A 575 -18.61 14.50 -13.94
N LEU A 576 -19.13 14.28 -12.73
CA LEU A 576 -20.25 15.03 -12.18
C LEU A 576 -19.74 16.05 -11.16
N THR A 577 -20.17 17.31 -11.26
CA THR A 577 -19.96 18.32 -10.22
C THR A 577 -20.98 18.17 -9.07
N HIS A 578 -22.22 17.81 -9.41
CA HIS A 578 -23.33 17.67 -8.45
C HIS A 578 -23.93 16.26 -8.53
N PRO A 579 -23.41 15.27 -7.77
CA PRO A 579 -23.91 13.88 -7.85
C PRO A 579 -25.37 13.75 -7.41
N GLU A 580 -25.82 14.60 -6.48
CA GLU A 580 -27.17 14.60 -5.88
C GLU A 580 -28.29 14.86 -6.89
N LYS A 581 -28.01 15.59 -7.98
CA LYS A 581 -28.97 15.82 -9.07
C LYS A 581 -29.30 14.54 -9.87
N LYS A 582 -28.41 13.55 -9.83
CA LYS A 582 -28.53 12.28 -10.56
C LYS A 582 -28.82 11.09 -9.65
N TYR A 583 -28.29 11.10 -8.43
CA TYR A 583 -28.38 10.01 -7.48
C TYR A 583 -29.23 10.43 -6.26
N LYS A 584 -30.36 9.76 -6.06
CA LYS A 584 -31.25 9.98 -4.91
C LYS A 584 -31.09 8.84 -3.88
N PRO A 585 -31.28 9.11 -2.57
CA PRO A 585 -31.34 8.06 -1.55
C PRO A 585 -32.39 6.99 -1.86
N ASN A 586 -32.15 5.77 -1.40
CA ASN A 586 -32.93 4.55 -1.62
C ASN A 586 -33.07 4.09 -3.09
N LEU A 587 -32.37 4.71 -4.05
CA LEU A 587 -32.32 4.22 -5.43
C LEU A 587 -31.52 2.90 -5.51
N GLU A 588 -32.11 1.86 -6.09
CA GLU A 588 -31.40 0.62 -6.42
C GLU A 588 -30.62 0.74 -7.73
N LEU A 589 -29.37 0.28 -7.73
CA LEU A 589 -28.47 0.27 -8.89
C LEU A 589 -27.66 -1.03 -8.94
N LYS A 590 -27.03 -1.29 -10.10
CA LYS A 590 -25.91 -2.23 -10.20
C LYS A 590 -24.61 -1.47 -10.00
N ALA A 591 -23.69 -2.04 -9.22
CA ALA A 591 -22.33 -1.54 -9.06
C ALA A 591 -21.33 -2.68 -9.29
N ARG A 592 -20.11 -2.38 -9.73
CA ARG A 592 -19.00 -3.36 -9.77
C ARG A 592 -18.05 -3.11 -8.60
N ILE A 593 -17.61 -4.16 -7.92
CA ILE A 593 -16.59 -4.08 -6.87
C ILE A 593 -15.23 -3.82 -7.52
N ILE A 594 -14.52 -2.79 -7.06
CA ILE A 594 -13.20 -2.42 -7.60
C ILE A 594 -12.06 -2.65 -6.61
N HIS A 595 -12.30 -2.46 -5.30
CA HIS A 595 -11.31 -2.67 -4.26
C HIS A 595 -12.00 -2.99 -2.94
N THR A 596 -11.34 -3.75 -2.07
CA THR A 596 -11.80 -4.11 -0.73
C THR A 596 -10.79 -3.60 0.29
N ASP A 597 -11.24 -2.81 1.26
CA ASP A 597 -10.44 -2.23 2.35
C ASP A 597 -10.89 -2.88 3.68
N PRO A 598 -10.26 -4.00 4.11
CA PRO A 598 -10.62 -4.68 5.35
C PRO A 598 -10.32 -3.83 6.58
N MET A 599 -9.21 -3.08 6.55
CA MET A 599 -8.72 -2.32 7.70
C MET A 599 -9.66 -1.16 8.08
N ARG A 600 -10.42 -0.60 7.14
CA ARG A 600 -11.50 0.36 7.42
C ARG A 600 -12.90 -0.20 7.13
N ASN A 601 -13.01 -1.52 6.86
CA ASN A 601 -14.27 -2.24 6.61
C ASN A 601 -15.14 -1.66 5.48
N ARG A 602 -14.51 -1.28 4.36
CA ARG A 602 -15.16 -0.61 3.22
C ARG A 602 -15.00 -1.43 1.95
N ILE A 603 -16.10 -1.65 1.24
CA ILE A 603 -16.06 -2.13 -0.15
C ILE A 603 -16.07 -0.89 -1.05
N VAL A 604 -15.03 -0.71 -1.86
CA VAL A 604 -14.98 0.35 -2.87
C VAL A 604 -15.65 -0.16 -4.15
N LEU A 605 -16.59 0.62 -4.64
CA LEU A 605 -17.50 0.26 -5.73
C LEU A 605 -17.42 1.29 -6.87
N THR A 606 -17.82 0.89 -8.08
CA THR A 606 -18.01 1.81 -9.21
C THR A 606 -19.41 1.75 -9.79
N LEU A 607 -19.93 2.94 -10.14
CA LEU A 607 -21.21 3.17 -10.83
C LEU A 607 -21.00 3.52 -12.32
N LYS A 608 -19.77 3.42 -12.83
CA LYS A 608 -19.42 3.61 -14.25
C LYS A 608 -20.04 2.54 -15.13
N ARG A 609 -20.85 2.95 -16.11
CA ARG A 609 -21.51 2.05 -17.06
C ARG A 609 -20.49 1.30 -17.90
N SER A 610 -19.40 1.96 -18.34
CA SER A 610 -18.37 1.30 -19.16
C SER A 610 -17.68 0.17 -18.40
N LEU A 611 -17.43 0.34 -17.09
CA LEU A 611 -16.85 -0.72 -16.27
C LEU A 611 -17.88 -1.84 -16.01
N ILE A 612 -19.07 -1.48 -15.51
CA ILE A 612 -20.13 -2.45 -15.16
C ILE A 612 -20.53 -3.35 -16.35
N THR A 613 -20.66 -2.77 -17.55
CA THR A 613 -21.09 -3.46 -18.78
C THR A 613 -19.96 -4.20 -19.50
N SER A 614 -18.71 -4.14 -19.02
CA SER A 614 -17.57 -4.76 -19.72
C SER A 614 -17.21 -6.17 -19.26
N ASP A 615 -17.05 -7.08 -20.21
CA ASP A 615 -16.60 -8.46 -19.97
C ASP A 615 -15.06 -8.60 -19.88
N LEU A 616 -14.33 -7.47 -19.91
CA LEU A 616 -12.87 -7.47 -19.74
C LEU A 616 -12.49 -7.72 -18.27
N PRO A 617 -11.39 -8.45 -18.01
CA PRO A 617 -10.93 -8.74 -16.65
C PRO A 617 -10.50 -7.45 -15.95
N LEU A 618 -10.99 -7.24 -14.72
CA LEU A 618 -10.50 -6.20 -13.83
C LEU A 618 -9.24 -6.72 -13.12
N LEU A 619 -8.10 -6.05 -13.27
CA LEU A 619 -6.83 -6.54 -12.72
C LEU A 619 -6.62 -5.87 -11.37
N ALA A 620 -6.81 -6.64 -10.29
CA ALA A 620 -6.84 -6.11 -8.92
C ALA A 620 -5.73 -6.64 -8.02
N LYS A 621 -5.14 -7.80 -8.33
CA LYS A 621 -3.96 -8.34 -7.66
C LYS A 621 -2.77 -8.40 -8.60
N LEU A 622 -1.57 -8.28 -8.04
CA LEU A 622 -0.30 -8.38 -8.77
C LEU A 622 -0.17 -9.71 -9.54
N GLU A 623 -0.76 -10.79 -9.01
CA GLU A 623 -0.82 -12.14 -9.63
C GLU A 623 -1.65 -12.19 -10.93
N ASP A 624 -2.62 -11.30 -11.09
CA ASP A 624 -3.48 -11.23 -12.29
C ASP A 624 -2.73 -10.56 -13.48
N VAL A 625 -1.66 -9.81 -13.18
CA VAL A 625 -0.93 -8.96 -14.12
C VAL A 625 -0.11 -9.82 -15.07
N ARG A 626 -0.45 -9.81 -16.36
CA ARG A 626 0.29 -10.51 -17.41
C ARG A 626 0.47 -9.65 -18.64
N VAL A 627 1.69 -9.62 -19.18
CA VAL A 627 2.01 -8.92 -20.42
C VAL A 627 1.13 -9.44 -21.56
N GLY A 628 0.56 -8.51 -22.34
CA GLY A 628 -0.34 -8.78 -23.45
C GLY A 628 -1.82 -8.84 -23.10
N VAL A 629 -2.22 -8.85 -21.83
CA VAL A 629 -3.64 -8.76 -21.40
C VAL A 629 -4.22 -7.39 -21.71
N VAL A 630 -5.47 -7.35 -22.16
CA VAL A 630 -6.25 -6.13 -22.42
C VAL A 630 -7.30 -5.96 -21.31
N THR A 631 -7.36 -4.78 -20.71
CA THR A 631 -8.30 -4.42 -19.64
C THR A 631 -8.87 -3.01 -19.85
N ASN A 632 -9.90 -2.65 -19.07
CA ASN A 632 -10.40 -1.28 -18.95
C ASN A 632 -9.75 -0.62 -17.73
N ALA A 633 -9.17 0.56 -17.93
CA ALA A 633 -8.54 1.35 -16.88
C ALA A 633 -9.21 2.72 -16.71
N VAL A 634 -9.04 3.34 -15.54
CA VAL A 634 -9.51 4.70 -15.25
C VAL A 634 -8.34 5.67 -15.24
N VAL A 635 -8.43 6.79 -15.98
CA VAL A 635 -7.42 7.85 -15.92
C VAL A 635 -7.45 8.53 -14.55
N LEU A 636 -6.35 8.45 -13.79
CA LEU A 636 -6.22 9.08 -12.46
C LEU A 636 -5.69 10.52 -12.57
N LYS A 637 -4.44 10.65 -13.04
CA LYS A 637 -3.69 11.92 -13.18
C LYS A 637 -2.87 11.89 -14.46
N GLN A 638 -2.66 13.05 -15.08
CA GLN A 638 -1.76 13.24 -16.20
C GLN A 638 -0.42 13.77 -15.67
N LEU A 639 0.69 13.27 -16.20
CA LEU A 639 2.07 13.61 -15.82
C LEU A 639 2.79 14.19 -17.06
N PRO A 640 3.91 14.94 -16.93
CA PRO A 640 4.52 15.65 -18.06
C PRO A 640 4.92 14.80 -19.29
N ALA A 641 5.16 13.49 -19.10
CA ALA A 641 5.54 12.55 -20.18
C ALA A 641 4.65 11.29 -20.28
N SER A 642 3.66 11.14 -19.39
CA SER A 642 2.85 9.91 -19.29
C SER A 642 1.51 10.13 -18.58
N MET A 643 0.64 9.12 -18.63
CA MET A 643 -0.67 9.13 -17.98
C MET A 643 -0.74 7.99 -16.95
N LEU A 644 -1.13 8.31 -15.72
CA LEU A 644 -1.33 7.32 -14.66
C LEU A 644 -2.76 6.80 -14.73
N VAL A 645 -2.92 5.47 -14.88
CA VAL A 645 -4.23 4.81 -14.98
C VAL A 645 -4.39 3.73 -13.92
N GLU A 646 -5.58 3.61 -13.35
CA GLU A 646 -5.98 2.55 -12.41
C GLU A 646 -6.49 1.33 -13.20
N LEU A 647 -5.96 0.13 -12.95
CA LEU A 647 -6.40 -1.12 -13.59
C LEU A 647 -7.50 -1.86 -12.79
N GLY A 648 -7.66 -1.50 -11.51
CA GLY A 648 -8.47 -2.18 -10.51
C GLY A 648 -7.69 -2.40 -9.22
N GLY A 649 -8.38 -2.67 -8.11
CA GLY A 649 -7.76 -2.86 -6.81
C GLY A 649 -6.94 -1.65 -6.37
N THR A 650 -5.68 -1.90 -6.00
CA THR A 650 -4.65 -0.86 -5.78
C THR A 650 -3.77 -0.63 -7.00
N LEU A 651 -3.92 -1.43 -8.07
CA LEU A 651 -2.99 -1.47 -9.19
C LEU A 651 -3.09 -0.24 -10.08
N ARG A 652 -1.94 0.43 -10.25
CA ARG A 652 -1.74 1.56 -11.15
C ARG A 652 -0.77 1.16 -12.24
N ALA A 653 -1.00 1.64 -13.45
CA ALA A 653 -0.10 1.48 -14.59
C ALA A 653 0.23 2.84 -15.21
N VAL A 654 1.44 2.93 -15.75
CA VAL A 654 1.90 4.10 -16.51
C VAL A 654 1.68 3.86 -17.99
N VAL A 655 1.04 4.81 -18.66
CA VAL A 655 0.89 4.86 -20.13
C VAL A 655 1.74 6.00 -20.66
N PRO A 656 2.94 5.75 -21.23
CA PRO A 656 3.72 6.80 -21.88
C PRO A 656 2.94 7.46 -23.02
N PHE A 657 3.13 8.76 -23.25
CA PHE A 657 2.42 9.46 -24.34
C PHE A 657 2.74 8.86 -25.73
N ALA A 658 3.97 8.34 -25.91
CA ALA A 658 4.39 7.59 -27.09
C ALA A 658 3.55 6.30 -27.35
N GLU A 659 2.81 5.81 -26.35
CA GLU A 659 1.92 4.64 -26.37
C GLU A 659 0.43 4.99 -26.13
N ALA A 660 0.08 6.28 -26.16
CA ALA A 660 -1.26 6.79 -25.89
C ALA A 660 -2.12 7.00 -27.15
N SER A 661 -1.64 7.74 -28.16
CA SER A 661 -2.38 8.07 -29.39
C SER A 661 -1.57 7.76 -30.65
N ASP A 662 -2.15 7.06 -31.64
CA ASP A 662 -1.43 6.72 -32.89
C ASP A 662 -0.96 7.98 -33.65
N THR A 663 -1.71 9.07 -33.55
CA THR A 663 -1.29 10.41 -33.96
C THR A 663 -0.38 11.04 -32.91
N ALA A 664 0.71 11.68 -33.34
CA ALA A 664 1.48 12.58 -32.48
C ALA A 664 0.61 13.80 -32.12
N MET A 665 0.46 14.07 -30.81
CA MET A 665 -0.37 15.12 -30.23
C MET A 665 0.38 15.72 -29.04
N THR A 666 0.05 16.96 -28.65
CA THR A 666 0.63 17.56 -27.43
C THR A 666 0.07 16.88 -26.17
N SER A 667 0.77 17.07 -25.05
CA SER A 667 0.31 16.64 -23.71
C SER A 667 -1.08 17.18 -23.39
N GLU A 668 -1.33 18.45 -23.69
CA GLU A 668 -2.60 19.16 -23.53
C GLU A 668 -3.72 18.53 -24.36
N GLN A 669 -3.52 18.36 -25.67
CA GLN A 669 -4.51 17.74 -26.58
C GLN A 669 -4.86 16.31 -26.15
N LEU A 670 -3.87 15.53 -25.76
CA LEU A 670 -4.09 14.18 -25.23
C LEU A 670 -4.86 14.20 -23.89
N GLY A 671 -4.63 15.25 -23.09
CA GLY A 671 -5.27 15.50 -21.81
C GLY A 671 -6.73 15.93 -21.90
N GLU A 672 -7.07 16.82 -22.84
CA GLU A 672 -8.45 17.18 -23.22
C GLU A 672 -9.21 15.97 -23.76
N LEU A 673 -8.54 15.15 -24.58
CA LEU A 673 -9.15 13.96 -25.19
C LEU A 673 -9.34 12.84 -24.15
N ASN A 674 -8.53 12.79 -23.09
CA ASN A 674 -8.59 11.79 -22.02
C ASN A 674 -8.54 12.42 -20.61
N PRO A 675 -9.58 13.17 -20.20
CA PRO A 675 -9.62 13.85 -18.90
C PRO A 675 -9.65 12.85 -17.74
N THR A 676 -9.26 13.34 -16.56
CA THR A 676 -9.28 12.56 -15.33
C THR A 676 -10.69 12.01 -15.03
N GLY A 677 -10.75 10.73 -14.71
CA GLY A 677 -12.00 9.98 -14.55
C GLY A 677 -12.52 9.29 -15.83
N LYS A 678 -11.98 9.54 -17.03
CA LYS A 678 -12.36 8.78 -18.24
C LYS A 678 -11.98 7.29 -18.11
N VAL A 679 -12.79 6.40 -18.70
CA VAL A 679 -12.46 4.97 -18.87
C VAL A 679 -11.80 4.76 -20.22
N VAL A 680 -10.65 4.08 -20.24
CA VAL A 680 -9.84 3.81 -21.43
C VAL A 680 -9.50 2.32 -21.54
N LYS A 681 -9.31 1.80 -22.76
CA LYS A 681 -8.85 0.42 -22.98
C LYS A 681 -7.33 0.42 -23.07
N VAL A 682 -6.69 -0.42 -22.27
CA VAL A 682 -5.23 -0.54 -22.20
C VAL A 682 -4.79 -1.98 -22.31
N ARG A 683 -3.60 -2.19 -22.90
CA ARG A 683 -2.92 -3.49 -22.99
C ARG A 683 -1.62 -3.41 -22.23
N ILE A 684 -1.35 -4.37 -21.35
CA ILE A 684 -0.10 -4.39 -20.57
C ILE A 684 1.06 -4.73 -21.50
N THR A 685 2.10 -3.90 -21.50
CA THR A 685 3.27 -4.01 -22.40
C THR A 685 4.51 -4.49 -21.66
N LYS A 686 4.71 -4.03 -20.42
CA LYS A 686 5.79 -4.46 -19.52
C LYS A 686 5.24 -4.59 -18.10
N PHE A 687 5.76 -5.56 -17.37
CA PHE A 687 5.47 -5.74 -15.95
C PHE A 687 6.76 -6.16 -15.24
N GLU A 688 7.12 -5.43 -14.19
CA GLU A 688 8.23 -5.72 -13.28
C GLU A 688 7.65 -6.14 -11.93
N PRO A 689 7.82 -7.40 -11.49
CA PRO A 689 7.21 -7.88 -10.25
C PRO A 689 7.89 -7.36 -8.99
N GLU A 690 9.21 -7.10 -9.04
CA GLU A 690 10.02 -6.64 -7.89
C GLU A 690 9.75 -5.17 -7.56
N THR A 691 9.73 -4.30 -8.57
CA THR A 691 9.44 -2.85 -8.43
C THR A 691 7.94 -2.54 -8.42
N GLY A 692 7.07 -3.54 -8.65
CA GLY A 692 5.64 -3.38 -8.89
C GLY A 692 5.27 -2.56 -10.14
N ARG A 693 6.23 -2.16 -10.98
CA ARG A 693 6.00 -1.22 -12.09
C ARG A 693 5.27 -1.90 -13.25
N ILE A 694 4.05 -1.43 -13.52
CA ILE A 694 3.22 -1.87 -14.65
C ILE A 694 3.23 -0.78 -15.73
N MET A 695 3.60 -1.14 -16.96
CA MET A 695 3.49 -0.27 -18.14
C MET A 695 2.40 -0.80 -19.07
N ALA A 696 1.59 0.11 -19.61
CA ALA A 696 0.51 -0.23 -20.52
C ALA A 696 0.43 0.72 -21.72
N SER A 697 -0.29 0.30 -22.76
CA SER A 697 -0.48 1.05 -24.01
C SER A 697 -1.96 1.10 -24.39
N MET A 698 -2.42 2.27 -24.83
CA MET A 698 -3.73 2.42 -25.46
C MET A 698 -3.68 2.06 -26.96
N LYS A 699 -2.56 2.34 -27.65
CA LYS A 699 -2.35 1.95 -29.07
C LYS A 699 -2.46 0.45 -29.26
N GLN A 700 -1.76 -0.31 -28.42
CA GLN A 700 -1.69 -1.77 -28.52
C GLN A 700 -2.98 -2.48 -28.06
N ALA A 701 -3.90 -1.74 -27.41
CA ALA A 701 -5.24 -2.19 -27.07
C ALA A 701 -6.27 -1.94 -28.20
N SER A 702 -5.92 -1.17 -29.23
CA SER A 702 -6.82 -0.87 -30.35
C SER A 702 -7.13 -2.12 -31.17
N SER A 703 -8.36 -2.20 -31.69
CA SER A 703 -8.76 -3.26 -32.62
C SER A 703 -7.90 -3.29 -33.89
N VAL A 704 -7.42 -2.13 -34.34
CA VAL A 704 -6.51 -1.97 -35.49
C VAL A 704 -5.15 -2.62 -35.21
N TYR A 705 -4.59 -2.44 -34.00
CA TYR A 705 -3.33 -3.08 -33.62
C TYR A 705 -3.48 -4.60 -33.43
N LEU A 706 -4.59 -5.06 -32.84
CA LEU A 706 -4.89 -6.49 -32.71
C LEU A 706 -5.03 -7.17 -34.09
N GLN A 707 -5.62 -6.49 -35.08
CA GLN A 707 -5.65 -6.98 -36.47
C GLN A 707 -4.25 -7.08 -37.12
N ARG A 708 -3.28 -6.23 -36.74
CA ARG A 708 -1.89 -6.37 -37.18
C ARG A 708 -1.21 -7.61 -36.61
N LEU A 709 -1.45 -7.96 -35.34
CA LEU A 709 -0.90 -9.19 -34.73
C LEU A 709 -1.31 -10.45 -35.51
N ASN A 710 -2.53 -10.50 -36.04
CA ASN A 710 -3.00 -11.62 -36.85
C ASN A 710 -2.27 -11.76 -38.21
N VAL A 711 -1.43 -10.80 -38.61
CA VAL A 711 -0.53 -10.93 -39.77
C VAL A 711 0.80 -11.60 -39.40
N ASP A 712 1.26 -11.44 -38.16
CA ASP A 712 2.50 -12.07 -37.70
C ASP A 712 2.33 -13.53 -37.30
N ALA A 713 1.09 -13.97 -37.07
CA ALA A 713 0.71 -15.38 -36.93
C ALA A 713 0.84 -16.23 -38.23
N VAL A 714 1.15 -15.61 -39.37
CA VAL A 714 1.25 -16.27 -40.69
C VAL A 714 2.64 -16.06 -41.27
N ASP A 715 3.25 -17.13 -41.79
CA ASP A 715 4.65 -17.13 -42.22
C ASP A 715 4.82 -17.08 -43.74
N VAL A 716 5.93 -16.52 -44.23
CA VAL A 716 6.17 -16.38 -45.67
C VAL A 716 6.66 -17.72 -46.24
N GLY A 717 5.98 -18.20 -47.29
CA GLY A 717 6.15 -19.54 -47.85
C GLY A 717 5.20 -20.60 -47.28
N GLU A 718 4.37 -20.25 -46.29
CA GLU A 718 3.34 -21.15 -45.74
C GLU A 718 2.26 -21.46 -46.80
N ARG A 719 1.79 -22.72 -46.85
CA ARG A 719 0.68 -23.13 -47.73
C ARG A 719 -0.64 -23.03 -46.98
N VAL A 720 -1.56 -22.24 -47.51
CA VAL A 720 -2.78 -21.77 -46.84
C VAL A 720 -4.01 -21.93 -47.74
N ALA A 721 -5.20 -21.87 -47.12
CA ALA A 721 -6.47 -21.75 -47.82
C ALA A 721 -7.14 -20.41 -47.47
N ALA A 722 -7.83 -19.80 -48.42
CA ALA A 722 -8.46 -18.50 -48.23
C ALA A 722 -9.82 -18.41 -48.92
N ARG A 723 -10.79 -17.77 -48.27
CA ARG A 723 -12.13 -17.53 -48.80
C ARG A 723 -12.19 -16.19 -49.54
N PHE A 724 -12.90 -16.16 -50.65
CA PHE A 724 -13.13 -14.94 -51.41
C PHE A 724 -14.12 -14.00 -50.71
N ALA A 725 -13.69 -12.76 -50.44
CA ALA A 725 -14.48 -11.75 -49.76
C ALA A 725 -14.94 -10.60 -50.67
N GLY A 726 -14.17 -10.25 -51.70
CA GLY A 726 -14.55 -9.20 -52.66
C GLY A 726 -13.43 -8.86 -53.65
N TRP A 727 -13.72 -7.95 -54.58
CA TRP A 727 -12.75 -7.38 -55.53
C TRP A 727 -12.40 -5.94 -55.15
N GLN A 728 -11.15 -5.54 -55.37
CA GLN A 728 -10.75 -4.15 -55.51
C GLN A 728 -9.80 -4.07 -56.69
N ASP A 729 -10.20 -3.34 -57.74
CA ASP A 729 -9.51 -3.27 -59.02
C ASP A 729 -9.15 -4.67 -59.58
N ASP A 730 -7.90 -4.91 -59.96
CA ASP A 730 -7.38 -6.21 -60.44
C ASP A 730 -6.87 -7.13 -59.30
N VAL A 731 -7.37 -6.95 -58.06
CA VAL A 731 -6.95 -7.72 -56.88
C VAL A 731 -8.15 -8.35 -56.16
N ALA A 732 -8.09 -9.65 -55.93
CA ALA A 732 -9.03 -10.37 -55.09
C ALA A 732 -8.68 -10.14 -53.62
N ILE A 733 -9.65 -9.66 -52.83
CA ILE A 733 -9.57 -9.60 -51.37
C ILE A 733 -10.08 -10.93 -50.81
N LEU A 734 -9.23 -11.58 -50.04
CA LEU A 734 -9.46 -12.90 -49.46
C LEU A 734 -9.33 -12.84 -47.92
N VAL A 735 -9.89 -13.83 -47.23
CA VAL A 735 -9.72 -14.05 -45.79
C VAL A 735 -9.16 -15.45 -45.56
N LEU A 736 -8.04 -15.55 -44.84
CA LEU A 736 -7.36 -16.82 -44.58
C LEU A 736 -8.09 -17.69 -43.55
N GLU A 737 -8.15 -19.00 -43.79
CA GLU A 737 -8.53 -20.00 -42.79
C GLU A 737 -7.28 -20.78 -42.35
N PRO A 738 -7.07 -21.00 -41.03
CA PRO A 738 -7.95 -20.65 -39.91
C PRO A 738 -7.71 -19.24 -39.32
N SER A 739 -6.70 -18.50 -39.76
CA SER A 739 -6.19 -17.31 -39.03
C SER A 739 -7.06 -16.06 -39.09
N GLY A 740 -8.05 -16.00 -40.00
CA GLY A 740 -8.88 -14.81 -40.23
C GLY A 740 -8.14 -13.62 -40.86
N THR A 741 -6.87 -13.79 -41.23
CA THR A 741 -6.01 -12.71 -41.73
C THR A 741 -6.46 -12.27 -43.13
N ARG A 742 -6.54 -10.95 -43.35
CA ARG A 742 -6.82 -10.37 -44.68
C ARG A 742 -5.68 -10.68 -45.64
N ALA A 743 -6.03 -11.19 -46.81
CA ALA A 743 -5.10 -11.58 -47.87
C ALA A 743 -5.48 -10.93 -49.20
N LEU A 744 -4.51 -10.80 -50.10
CA LEU A 744 -4.65 -10.27 -51.45
C LEU A 744 -4.08 -11.27 -52.46
N LEU A 745 -4.78 -11.50 -53.57
CA LEU A 745 -4.34 -12.35 -54.68
C LEU A 745 -4.54 -11.63 -56.01
N SER A 746 -3.55 -11.67 -56.89
CA SER A 746 -3.64 -11.05 -58.22
C SER A 746 -4.64 -11.77 -59.11
N LEU A 747 -5.51 -11.01 -59.79
CA LEU A 747 -6.45 -11.53 -60.78
C LEU A 747 -5.71 -12.24 -61.93
N HIS A 748 -4.52 -11.73 -62.31
CA HIS A 748 -3.66 -12.35 -63.32
C HIS A 748 -3.17 -13.75 -62.90
N ASP A 749 -2.84 -13.97 -61.64
CA ASP A 749 -2.34 -15.26 -61.15
C ASP A 749 -3.48 -16.27 -61.01
N LEU A 750 -4.67 -15.80 -60.61
CA LEU A 750 -5.90 -16.58 -60.61
C LEU A 750 -6.35 -16.95 -62.03
N SER A 751 -6.17 -16.05 -63.00
CA SER A 751 -6.38 -16.28 -64.44
C SER A 751 -5.40 -17.31 -65.03
N ARG A 752 -4.10 -17.18 -64.71
CA ARG A 752 -3.06 -18.17 -65.05
C ARG A 752 -3.40 -19.57 -64.54
N GLN A 753 -3.83 -19.67 -63.28
CA GLN A 753 -4.18 -20.94 -62.65
C GLN A 753 -5.47 -21.56 -63.22
N ARG A 754 -6.54 -20.77 -63.39
CA ARG A 754 -7.82 -21.24 -63.97
C ARG A 754 -7.77 -21.44 -65.48
N ARG A 755 -6.78 -20.88 -66.18
CA ARG A 755 -6.64 -20.82 -67.66
C ARG A 755 -7.85 -20.16 -68.34
N VAL A 756 -8.37 -19.10 -67.74
CA VAL A 756 -9.60 -18.39 -68.14
C VAL A 756 -9.32 -16.88 -68.13
N ASP A 757 -9.87 -16.15 -69.11
CA ASP A 757 -9.69 -14.70 -69.26
C ASP A 757 -10.15 -13.90 -68.02
N ALA A 758 -9.49 -12.78 -67.75
CA ALA A 758 -9.69 -11.94 -66.56
C ALA A 758 -11.17 -11.64 -66.24
N ASP A 759 -11.95 -11.20 -67.23
CA ASP A 759 -13.36 -10.81 -67.02
C ASP A 759 -14.27 -12.01 -66.75
N LYS A 760 -13.95 -13.16 -67.34
CA LYS A 760 -14.64 -14.44 -67.06
C LYS A 760 -14.28 -14.94 -65.66
N VAL A 761 -13.05 -14.70 -65.19
CA VAL A 761 -12.65 -15.01 -63.81
C VAL A 761 -13.45 -14.15 -62.81
N ARG A 762 -13.56 -12.83 -63.04
CA ARG A 762 -14.41 -11.93 -62.22
C ARG A 762 -15.85 -12.42 -62.12
N ALA A 763 -16.45 -12.84 -63.24
CA ALA A 763 -17.81 -13.36 -63.29
C ALA A 763 -17.96 -14.80 -62.73
N SER A 764 -16.86 -15.51 -62.47
CA SER A 764 -16.89 -16.92 -62.03
C SER A 764 -16.76 -17.11 -60.51
N LEU A 765 -16.22 -16.14 -59.77
CA LEU A 765 -16.03 -16.29 -58.32
C LEU A 765 -17.30 -15.95 -57.55
N ALA A 766 -17.76 -16.89 -56.72
CA ALA A 766 -18.83 -16.65 -55.77
C ALA A 766 -18.29 -16.00 -54.48
N ALA A 767 -19.12 -15.17 -53.83
CA ALA A 767 -18.84 -14.71 -52.47
C ALA A 767 -18.69 -15.93 -51.54
N ASN A 768 -17.64 -15.91 -50.69
CA ASN A 768 -17.29 -16.98 -49.76
C ASN A 768 -16.78 -18.29 -50.42
N GLU A 769 -16.37 -18.27 -51.69
CA GLU A 769 -15.72 -19.40 -52.37
C GLU A 769 -14.33 -19.69 -51.77
N LEU A 770 -14.02 -20.97 -51.51
CA LEU A 770 -12.74 -21.40 -50.95
C LEU A 770 -11.68 -21.60 -52.05
N LEU A 771 -10.55 -20.90 -51.94
CA LEU A 771 -9.36 -21.09 -52.75
C LEU A 771 -8.30 -21.87 -51.94
N SER A 772 -7.93 -23.06 -52.42
CA SER A 772 -6.88 -23.90 -51.82
C SER A 772 -5.53 -23.71 -52.50
N ASP A 773 -4.48 -24.29 -51.90
CA ASP A 773 -3.13 -24.42 -52.48
C ASP A 773 -2.47 -23.09 -52.87
N LEU A 774 -2.74 -22.06 -52.06
CA LEU A 774 -2.09 -20.76 -52.11
C LEU A 774 -0.86 -20.76 -51.19
N TYR A 775 0.19 -20.05 -51.59
CA TYR A 775 1.39 -19.80 -50.79
C TYR A 775 1.46 -18.33 -50.39
N VAL A 776 1.94 -18.06 -49.17
CA VAL A 776 2.14 -16.70 -48.67
C VAL A 776 3.40 -16.10 -49.31
N ALA A 777 3.25 -15.33 -50.39
CA ALA A 777 4.35 -14.73 -51.14
C ALA A 777 5.06 -13.59 -50.38
N LYS A 778 4.29 -12.74 -49.67
CA LYS A 778 4.81 -11.56 -48.97
C LYS A 778 3.84 -11.09 -47.89
N LYS A 779 4.30 -10.87 -46.65
CA LYS A 779 3.51 -10.21 -45.59
C LYS A 779 3.77 -8.71 -45.50
N ASN A 780 2.74 -7.95 -45.14
CA ASN A 780 2.80 -6.50 -44.91
C ASN A 780 2.14 -6.15 -43.56
N ALA A 781 2.88 -6.37 -42.47
CA ALA A 781 2.40 -6.15 -41.10
C ALA A 781 1.92 -4.70 -40.87
N VAL A 782 2.57 -3.70 -41.47
CA VAL A 782 2.21 -2.27 -41.34
C VAL A 782 0.78 -2.00 -41.81
N LYS A 783 0.38 -2.60 -42.94
CA LYS A 783 -0.95 -2.42 -43.56
C LYS A 783 -1.95 -3.55 -43.25
N GLY A 784 -1.62 -4.48 -42.36
CA GLY A 784 -2.58 -5.49 -41.89
C GLY A 784 -2.98 -6.55 -42.93
N TYR A 785 -2.14 -6.88 -43.92
CA TYR A 785 -2.46 -7.91 -44.92
C TYR A 785 -1.26 -8.74 -45.38
N VAL A 786 -1.56 -9.89 -45.99
CA VAL A 786 -0.59 -10.71 -46.77
C VAL A 786 -0.93 -10.74 -48.25
N VAL A 787 0.04 -11.08 -49.09
CA VAL A 787 -0.12 -11.33 -50.53
C VAL A 787 0.14 -12.81 -50.80
N LEU A 788 -0.75 -13.43 -51.57
CA LEU A 788 -0.72 -14.86 -51.90
C LEU A 788 -0.37 -15.10 -53.38
N SER A 789 0.20 -16.27 -53.67
CA SER A 789 0.52 -16.75 -55.03
C SER A 789 0.25 -18.25 -55.16
N TYR A 790 0.07 -18.74 -56.39
CA TYR A 790 0.07 -20.20 -56.68
C TYR A 790 1.48 -20.75 -56.92
N GLU A 791 2.45 -19.88 -57.23
CA GLU A 791 3.87 -20.21 -57.37
C GLU A 791 4.55 -20.07 -55.99
N SER A 792 5.29 -21.10 -55.56
CA SER A 792 6.03 -21.09 -54.30
C SER A 792 7.30 -20.23 -54.41
N PRO A 793 7.63 -19.39 -53.41
CA PRO A 793 8.86 -18.59 -53.44
C PRO A 793 10.11 -19.52 -53.40
N ASP A 794 10.94 -19.46 -54.45
CA ASP A 794 12.07 -20.37 -54.65
C ASP A 794 13.09 -20.33 -53.49
N ALA A 795 13.27 -21.49 -52.85
CA ALA A 795 14.25 -21.69 -51.77
C ALA A 795 15.68 -22.03 -52.29
N SER A 796 15.93 -21.84 -53.58
CA SER A 796 17.06 -22.44 -54.30
C SER A 796 18.37 -21.61 -54.29
N LYS A 797 18.84 -21.23 -53.08
CA LYS A 797 20.26 -20.95 -52.71
C LYS A 797 20.34 -20.39 -51.28
N THR A 798 20.54 -21.27 -50.31
CA THR A 798 20.79 -20.90 -48.91
C THR A 798 22.24 -20.46 -48.70
N VAL A 799 22.45 -19.32 -48.04
CA VAL A 799 23.80 -18.89 -47.60
C VAL A 799 24.30 -19.80 -46.48
N GLU A 800 25.59 -20.14 -46.50
CA GLU A 800 26.27 -20.97 -45.51
C GLU A 800 27.31 -20.18 -44.71
N VAL A 801 27.40 -20.45 -43.40
CA VAL A 801 28.42 -19.85 -42.50
C VAL A 801 29.79 -20.42 -42.86
N GLY A 802 30.81 -19.56 -42.91
CA GLY A 802 32.15 -19.91 -43.42
C GLY A 802 32.23 -19.96 -44.95
N GLY A 803 31.11 -19.82 -45.66
CA GLY A 803 31.09 -19.74 -47.13
C GLY A 803 31.74 -18.45 -47.62
N ARG A 804 32.52 -18.55 -48.69
CA ARG A 804 33.10 -17.40 -49.43
C ARG A 804 32.15 -17.00 -50.55
N TYR A 805 31.84 -15.71 -50.64
CA TYR A 805 30.95 -15.15 -51.65
C TYR A 805 31.55 -13.87 -52.23
N GLU A 806 31.27 -13.61 -53.51
CA GLU A 806 31.44 -12.26 -54.06
C GLU A 806 30.29 -11.39 -53.54
N ALA A 807 30.62 -10.23 -53.00
CA ALA A 807 29.68 -9.25 -52.49
C ALA A 807 29.85 -7.92 -53.21
N ARG A 808 28.76 -7.16 -53.32
CA ARG A 808 28.79 -5.78 -53.79
C ARG A 808 28.31 -4.83 -52.70
N VAL A 809 29.05 -3.76 -52.43
CA VAL A 809 28.64 -2.72 -51.47
C VAL A 809 27.41 -1.98 -52.01
N VAL A 810 26.41 -1.78 -51.15
CA VAL A 810 25.12 -1.15 -51.49
C VAL A 810 24.97 0.20 -50.82
N GLU A 811 25.28 0.27 -49.52
CA GLU A 811 25.16 1.45 -48.66
C GLU A 811 26.33 1.42 -47.65
N THR A 812 27.02 2.55 -47.42
CA THR A 812 28.11 2.67 -46.44
C THR A 812 27.75 3.75 -45.41
N HIS A 813 27.91 3.47 -44.11
CA HIS A 813 27.59 4.38 -43.01
C HIS A 813 28.83 4.59 -42.12
N HIS A 814 29.61 5.63 -42.43
CA HIS A 814 30.80 6.00 -41.65
C HIS A 814 30.46 6.28 -40.18
N ASP A 815 29.41 7.08 -39.90
CA ASP A 815 28.94 7.43 -38.55
C ASP A 815 28.56 6.22 -37.68
N LYS A 816 28.37 5.03 -38.28
CA LYS A 816 27.92 3.80 -37.62
C LYS A 816 28.91 2.65 -37.77
N LEU A 817 30.08 2.90 -38.36
CA LEU A 817 31.16 1.93 -38.58
C LEU A 817 30.74 0.65 -39.33
N TYR A 818 29.75 0.72 -40.24
CA TYR A 818 29.38 -0.44 -41.06
C TYR A 818 28.93 -0.10 -42.49
N SER A 819 29.11 -1.07 -43.39
CA SER A 819 28.54 -1.08 -44.74
C SER A 819 27.55 -2.24 -44.90
N LEU A 820 26.51 -2.03 -45.72
CA LEU A 820 25.61 -3.06 -46.19
C LEU A 820 26.06 -3.55 -47.56
N VAL A 821 26.27 -4.85 -47.70
CA VAL A 821 26.69 -5.50 -48.94
C VAL A 821 25.65 -6.53 -49.39
N SER A 822 25.51 -6.73 -50.70
CA SER A 822 24.63 -7.75 -51.28
C SER A 822 25.47 -8.94 -51.74
N LEU A 823 25.16 -10.15 -51.25
CA LEU A 823 25.87 -11.37 -51.64
C LEU A 823 25.40 -11.82 -53.03
N LEU A 824 26.28 -11.74 -54.03
CA LEU A 824 25.94 -11.97 -55.43
C LEU A 824 25.45 -13.39 -55.67
N GLY A 825 24.37 -13.52 -56.45
CA GLY A 825 23.73 -14.81 -56.71
C GLY A 825 22.87 -15.37 -55.57
N THR A 826 22.62 -14.61 -54.50
CA THR A 826 21.72 -14.98 -53.40
C THR A 826 20.74 -13.83 -53.06
N PRO A 827 19.61 -14.09 -52.37
CA PRO A 827 18.69 -13.03 -51.91
C PRO A 827 19.11 -12.41 -50.56
N CYS A 828 20.36 -12.62 -50.11
CA CYS A 828 20.83 -12.21 -48.78
C CYS A 828 21.56 -10.85 -48.84
N ARG A 829 21.16 -9.94 -47.94
CA ARG A 829 21.97 -8.77 -47.58
C ARG A 829 22.91 -9.14 -46.43
N ALA A 830 24.06 -8.50 -46.32
CA ALA A 830 25.01 -8.72 -45.25
C ALA A 830 25.58 -7.41 -44.72
N ARG A 831 26.07 -7.42 -43.48
CA ARG A 831 26.68 -6.29 -42.78
C ARG A 831 28.18 -6.53 -42.63
N LEU A 832 28.98 -5.61 -43.14
CA LEU A 832 30.42 -5.54 -42.94
C LEU A 832 30.71 -4.46 -41.90
N HIS A 833 31.41 -4.80 -40.81
CA HIS A 833 31.81 -3.84 -39.78
C HIS A 833 33.23 -3.32 -40.05
N ALA A 834 33.56 -2.09 -39.65
CA ALA A 834 34.89 -1.51 -39.90
C ALA A 834 36.03 -2.37 -39.30
N THR A 835 35.83 -2.97 -38.12
CA THR A 835 36.80 -3.90 -37.48
C THR A 835 37.02 -5.21 -38.27
N GLU A 836 36.21 -5.46 -39.30
CA GLU A 836 36.28 -6.62 -40.20
C GLU A 836 36.78 -6.25 -41.61
N CYS A 837 37.27 -5.02 -41.82
CA CYS A 837 37.87 -4.58 -43.07
C CYS A 837 39.38 -4.82 -43.18
N SER A 838 40.10 -4.83 -42.06
CA SER A 838 41.58 -4.86 -42.02
C SER A 838 42.10 -5.62 -40.81
N ASP A 839 43.37 -6.08 -40.88
CA ASP A 839 44.07 -6.75 -39.77
C ASP A 839 44.86 -5.79 -38.86
N SER A 840 44.88 -4.49 -39.19
CA SER A 840 45.33 -3.40 -38.32
C SER A 840 44.25 -2.31 -38.29
N LEU A 841 43.74 -1.97 -37.11
CA LEU A 841 42.62 -1.03 -36.92
C LEU A 841 42.99 0.40 -37.31
N ALA A 842 44.27 0.75 -37.31
CA ALA A 842 44.77 2.02 -37.86
C ALA A 842 44.48 2.17 -39.37
N ASN A 843 44.31 1.06 -40.09
CA ASN A 843 44.06 1.00 -41.53
C ASN A 843 42.65 0.45 -41.86
N ALA A 844 41.69 0.53 -40.93
CA ALA A 844 40.37 -0.08 -41.05
C ALA A 844 39.33 0.86 -41.67
N THR A 845 39.45 1.14 -42.97
CA THR A 845 38.44 1.89 -43.74
C THR A 845 37.28 1.02 -44.22
N LEU A 846 36.09 1.61 -44.37
CA LEU A 846 34.96 0.96 -45.04
C LEU A 846 35.09 1.11 -46.58
N PRO A 847 34.69 0.11 -47.38
CA PRO A 847 34.70 0.19 -48.84
C PRO A 847 33.56 1.09 -49.38
N ASP A 848 33.74 1.58 -50.62
CA ASP A 848 32.87 2.58 -51.22
C ASP A 848 31.61 1.96 -51.86
N VAL A 849 30.56 2.77 -52.00
CA VAL A 849 29.26 2.33 -52.52
C VAL A 849 29.38 1.93 -53.99
N GLY A 850 29.25 0.63 -54.24
CA GLY A 850 29.31 0.02 -55.56
C GLY A 850 30.48 -0.95 -55.75
N ASP A 851 31.47 -0.94 -54.85
CA ASP A 851 32.65 -1.83 -54.88
C ASP A 851 32.27 -3.31 -54.85
N GLN A 852 33.14 -4.13 -55.42
CA GLN A 852 33.04 -5.60 -55.37
C GLN A 852 34.19 -6.18 -54.55
N CYS A 853 33.84 -6.97 -53.54
CA CYS A 853 34.80 -7.61 -52.64
C CYS A 853 34.47 -9.09 -52.44
N THR A 854 35.49 -9.92 -52.20
CA THR A 854 35.29 -11.31 -51.75
C THR A 854 35.19 -11.31 -50.23
N CYS A 855 34.09 -11.81 -49.67
CA CYS A 855 33.88 -11.85 -48.23
C CYS A 855 33.59 -13.28 -47.74
N ILE A 856 33.84 -13.50 -46.45
CA ILE A 856 33.45 -14.73 -45.74
C ILE A 856 32.29 -14.43 -44.79
N VAL A 857 31.28 -15.30 -44.77
CA VAL A 857 30.10 -15.16 -43.91
C VAL A 857 30.42 -15.62 -42.49
N LEU A 858 30.42 -14.68 -41.54
CA LEU A 858 30.68 -14.93 -40.12
C LEU A 858 29.43 -15.47 -39.40
N SER A 859 28.29 -14.83 -39.66
CA SER A 859 27.03 -15.11 -38.97
C SER A 859 25.87 -15.00 -39.96
N VAL A 860 24.77 -15.71 -39.70
CA VAL A 860 23.56 -15.66 -40.54
C VAL A 860 22.33 -15.44 -39.66
N ARG A 861 21.60 -14.37 -39.94
CA ARG A 861 20.47 -13.83 -39.16
C ARG A 861 19.14 -13.96 -39.94
N LYS A 862 18.02 -13.70 -39.26
CA LYS A 862 16.64 -13.64 -39.79
C LYS A 862 16.34 -14.63 -40.93
N LYS A 863 16.25 -15.93 -40.62
CA LYS A 863 15.91 -17.02 -41.57
C LYS A 863 16.76 -17.03 -42.87
N ARG A 864 18.08 -16.80 -42.74
CA ARG A 864 19.07 -16.75 -43.85
C ARG A 864 18.83 -15.66 -44.90
N ARG A 865 18.33 -14.48 -44.49
CA ARG A 865 18.15 -13.29 -45.37
C ARG A 865 19.06 -12.11 -45.00
N GLU A 866 19.66 -12.17 -43.82
CA GLU A 866 20.65 -11.23 -43.31
C GLU A 866 21.89 -12.00 -42.83
N ALA A 867 23.07 -11.39 -42.86
CA ALA A 867 24.34 -11.98 -42.41
C ALA A 867 25.30 -10.92 -41.86
N ASP A 868 26.30 -11.33 -41.08
CA ASP A 868 27.53 -10.55 -40.88
C ASP A 868 28.65 -11.16 -41.71
N VAL A 869 29.53 -10.33 -42.29
CA VAL A 869 30.62 -10.74 -43.18
C VAL A 869 31.93 -10.06 -42.82
N SER A 870 33.04 -10.71 -43.19
CA SER A 870 34.40 -10.19 -43.06
C SER A 870 35.13 -10.15 -44.40
N ILE A 871 36.02 -9.17 -44.55
CA ILE A 871 37.00 -9.10 -45.64
C ILE A 871 38.45 -9.08 -45.11
N ARG A 872 38.68 -9.32 -43.80
CA ARG A 872 40.03 -9.36 -43.21
C ARG A 872 40.91 -10.39 -43.93
N PRO A 873 42.12 -10.02 -44.40
CA PRO A 873 43.04 -10.95 -45.04
C PRO A 873 43.27 -12.25 -44.27
N SER A 874 43.46 -12.16 -42.94
CA SER A 874 43.59 -13.31 -42.02
C SER A 874 42.43 -14.30 -42.07
N ARG A 875 41.19 -13.82 -42.28
CA ARG A 875 39.98 -14.65 -42.39
C ARG A 875 39.73 -15.16 -43.82
N LEU A 876 40.31 -14.53 -44.84
CA LEU A 876 40.19 -14.93 -46.24
C LEU A 876 41.24 -15.97 -46.69
N ALA A 877 42.45 -15.99 -46.08
CA ALA A 877 43.54 -16.88 -46.47
C ALA A 877 44.28 -17.51 -45.27
N PRO A 878 43.68 -18.49 -44.56
CA PRO A 878 44.27 -19.11 -43.36
C PRO A 878 45.28 -20.23 -43.69
N SER A 879 46.32 -19.92 -44.47
CA SER A 879 47.41 -20.84 -44.84
C SER A 879 48.70 -20.56 -44.07
N ASP A 880 49.42 -21.61 -43.65
CA ASP A 880 50.53 -21.58 -42.67
C ASP A 880 51.82 -20.80 -43.07
N ASP A 881 51.83 -20.06 -44.20
CA ASP A 881 53.03 -19.41 -44.75
C ASP A 881 53.16 -17.92 -44.40
N VAL A 882 53.88 -17.66 -43.29
CA VAL A 882 54.85 -16.56 -43.08
C VAL A 882 54.35 -15.08 -43.05
N ASN A 883 54.43 -14.50 -41.85
CA ASN A 883 54.60 -13.06 -41.57
C ASN A 883 53.68 -12.04 -42.26
N ALA A 884 52.37 -12.13 -42.01
CA ALA A 884 51.59 -10.93 -41.73
C ALA A 884 51.54 -10.75 -40.19
N SER A 885 52.04 -9.63 -39.66
CA SER A 885 51.82 -9.30 -38.25
C SER A 885 50.35 -8.92 -38.06
N VAL A 886 49.59 -9.77 -37.37
CA VAL A 886 48.22 -9.44 -36.98
C VAL A 886 48.29 -8.43 -35.85
N ASP A 887 48.30 -7.18 -36.28
CA ASP A 887 48.45 -5.96 -35.50
C ASP A 887 47.37 -5.83 -34.42
N ASP A 888 46.14 -6.23 -34.75
CA ASP A 888 45.00 -6.24 -33.84
C ASP A 888 44.24 -7.58 -33.93
N PRO A 889 44.22 -8.41 -32.85
CA PRO A 889 43.49 -9.67 -32.84
C PRO A 889 41.97 -9.44 -32.94
N VAL A 890 41.24 -10.42 -33.45
CA VAL A 890 39.78 -10.31 -33.56
C VAL A 890 39.11 -10.53 -32.21
N VAL A 891 38.26 -9.60 -31.81
CA VAL A 891 37.34 -9.74 -30.66
C VAL A 891 35.96 -10.16 -31.17
N ASP A 892 35.66 -11.44 -31.07
CA ASP A 892 34.34 -12.01 -31.37
C ASP A 892 33.44 -12.07 -30.12
N SER A 893 34.01 -12.06 -28.90
CA SER A 893 33.27 -12.11 -27.63
C SER A 893 34.02 -11.51 -26.45
N THR A 894 33.29 -11.11 -25.40
CA THR A 894 33.86 -10.58 -24.15
C THR A 894 34.75 -11.56 -23.39
N ALA A 895 34.58 -12.87 -23.60
CA ALA A 895 35.40 -13.92 -22.99
C ALA A 895 36.85 -14.00 -23.51
N GLN A 896 37.21 -13.17 -24.50
CA GLN A 896 38.57 -13.03 -25.02
C GLN A 896 39.33 -11.85 -24.39
N LEU A 897 38.75 -11.20 -23.37
CA LEU A 897 39.25 -9.96 -22.77
C LEU A 897 39.57 -10.16 -21.29
N GLU A 898 40.72 -9.65 -20.84
CA GLU A 898 41.15 -9.68 -19.44
C GLU A 898 41.30 -8.27 -18.86
N ILE A 899 41.05 -8.11 -17.56
CA ILE A 899 41.24 -6.84 -16.85
C ILE A 899 42.73 -6.48 -16.83
N GLY A 900 43.06 -5.23 -17.17
CA GLY A 900 44.42 -4.75 -17.34
C GLY A 900 45.00 -4.96 -18.75
N MET A 901 44.29 -5.61 -19.67
CA MET A 901 44.76 -5.81 -21.04
C MET A 901 44.73 -4.51 -21.86
N HIS A 902 45.81 -4.25 -22.61
CA HIS A 902 45.91 -3.13 -23.54
C HIS A 902 45.39 -3.51 -24.94
N ILE A 903 44.39 -2.80 -25.45
CA ILE A 903 43.73 -3.11 -26.73
C ILE A 903 43.49 -1.83 -27.57
N ARG A 904 43.42 -1.96 -28.90
CA ARG A 904 42.98 -0.89 -29.81
C ARG A 904 41.50 -1.06 -30.19
N GLY A 905 40.84 0.05 -30.50
CA GLY A 905 39.46 0.07 -30.98
C GLY A 905 39.14 1.34 -31.75
N LEU A 906 37.99 1.36 -32.42
CA LEU A 906 37.53 2.49 -33.23
C LEU A 906 36.51 3.32 -32.44
N VAL A 907 36.71 4.64 -32.33
CA VAL A 907 35.73 5.54 -31.71
C VAL A 907 34.40 5.44 -32.47
N LYS A 908 33.34 5.07 -31.75
CA LYS A 908 32.00 4.81 -32.28
C LYS A 908 31.06 5.98 -32.06
N ALA A 909 31.16 6.64 -30.91
CA ALA A 909 30.38 7.82 -30.57
C ALA A 909 31.09 8.64 -29.48
N VAL A 910 31.00 9.97 -29.57
CA VAL A 910 31.43 10.91 -28.54
C VAL A 910 30.16 11.51 -27.91
N THR A 911 30.03 11.45 -26.58
CA THR A 911 28.78 11.79 -25.88
C THR A 911 29.02 12.68 -24.66
N ASN A 912 27.96 13.27 -24.11
CA ASN A 912 28.02 14.07 -22.88
C ASN A 912 28.58 13.31 -21.66
N HIS A 913 28.57 11.97 -21.67
CA HIS A 913 28.97 11.13 -20.53
C HIS A 913 30.24 10.30 -20.79
N GLY A 914 30.96 10.55 -21.89
CA GLY A 914 32.16 9.82 -22.28
C GLY A 914 32.23 9.45 -23.77
N VAL A 915 33.23 8.64 -24.11
CA VAL A 915 33.50 8.15 -25.47
C VAL A 915 33.24 6.64 -25.54
N TYR A 916 32.51 6.20 -26.57
CA TYR A 916 32.30 4.78 -26.86
C TYR A 916 33.28 4.31 -27.93
N VAL A 917 33.95 3.19 -27.68
CA VAL A 917 34.99 2.61 -28.54
C VAL A 917 34.59 1.18 -28.91
N SER A 918 34.44 0.91 -30.21
CA SER A 918 34.13 -0.43 -30.70
C SER A 918 35.40 -1.28 -30.80
N LEU A 919 35.42 -2.40 -30.09
CA LEU A 919 36.51 -3.38 -30.08
C LEU A 919 36.27 -4.52 -31.09
N GLY A 920 35.01 -4.79 -31.42
CA GLY A 920 34.61 -5.83 -32.37
C GLY A 920 33.16 -5.68 -32.85
N PRO A 921 32.69 -6.51 -33.80
CA PRO A 921 31.39 -6.32 -34.48
C PRO A 921 30.15 -6.28 -33.59
N HIS A 922 30.27 -6.78 -32.36
CA HIS A 922 29.24 -6.92 -31.33
C HIS A 922 29.75 -6.49 -29.93
N THR A 923 30.91 -5.82 -29.85
CA THR A 923 31.60 -5.56 -28.58
C THR A 923 32.09 -4.12 -28.55
N ASP A 924 31.43 -3.29 -27.74
CA ASP A 924 31.76 -1.89 -27.51
C ASP A 924 32.19 -1.70 -26.05
N ALA A 925 33.17 -0.82 -25.83
CA ALA A 925 33.61 -0.38 -24.52
C ALA A 925 33.28 1.09 -24.29
N ARG A 926 33.04 1.46 -23.02
CA ARG A 926 32.78 2.82 -22.56
C ARG A 926 34.03 3.40 -21.89
N VAL A 927 34.39 4.60 -22.27
CA VAL A 927 35.43 5.42 -21.61
C VAL A 927 34.74 6.56 -20.88
N MET A 928 34.75 6.53 -19.54
CA MET A 928 34.28 7.66 -18.73
C MET A 928 35.16 8.89 -18.94
N ILE A 929 34.60 10.09 -18.80
CA ILE A 929 35.36 11.37 -18.95
C ILE A 929 36.59 11.39 -18.03
N LYS A 930 36.45 10.91 -16.78
CA LYS A 930 37.53 10.79 -15.79
C LYS A 930 38.70 9.88 -16.22
N GLU A 931 38.55 9.10 -17.28
CA GLU A 931 39.53 8.13 -17.83
C GLU A 931 39.96 8.44 -19.29
N LEU A 932 39.60 9.61 -19.83
CA LEU A 932 40.06 10.06 -21.16
C LEU A 932 41.51 10.57 -21.16
N PHE A 933 41.89 11.30 -20.11
CA PHE A 933 43.19 11.98 -19.99
C PHE A 933 43.70 11.92 -18.55
N ASP A 934 45.01 12.11 -18.36
CA ASP A 934 45.65 12.26 -17.05
C ASP A 934 45.56 13.71 -16.53
N GLU A 935 45.49 14.68 -17.45
CA GLU A 935 45.32 16.12 -17.20
C GLU A 935 43.84 16.54 -17.35
N TYR A 936 43.44 17.63 -16.71
CA TYR A 936 42.09 18.20 -16.90
C TYR A 936 41.97 18.88 -18.28
N VAL A 937 40.98 18.45 -19.06
CA VAL A 937 40.71 19.00 -20.41
C VAL A 937 39.25 19.45 -20.46
N LYS A 938 39.03 20.77 -20.46
CA LYS A 938 37.70 21.41 -20.49
C LYS A 938 36.83 20.89 -21.65
N ASP A 939 37.38 20.88 -22.87
CA ASP A 939 36.69 20.45 -24.09
C ASP A 939 37.31 19.19 -24.70
N PHE A 940 36.96 18.02 -24.16
CA PHE A 940 37.47 16.73 -24.67
C PHE A 940 36.98 16.38 -26.08
N ARG A 941 35.83 16.91 -26.51
CA ARG A 941 35.12 16.49 -27.73
C ARG A 941 35.91 16.77 -29.02
N THR A 942 36.68 17.85 -29.06
CA THR A 942 37.50 18.25 -30.22
C THR A 942 38.65 17.29 -30.50
N LYS A 943 39.04 16.45 -29.53
CA LYS A 943 40.16 15.51 -29.62
C LYS A 943 39.76 14.12 -30.14
N PHE A 944 38.46 13.85 -30.37
CA PHE A 944 37.94 12.54 -30.78
C PHE A 944 36.99 12.62 -31.98
N GLN A 945 37.25 11.86 -33.03
CA GLN A 945 36.40 11.73 -34.22
C GLN A 945 35.88 10.30 -34.39
N VAL A 946 34.67 10.13 -34.92
CA VAL A 946 34.11 8.79 -35.20
C VAL A 946 34.94 8.10 -36.29
N GLY A 947 35.32 6.83 -36.05
CA GLY A 947 36.25 6.07 -36.88
C GLY A 947 37.73 6.20 -36.48
N GLN A 948 38.09 7.09 -35.56
CA GLN A 948 39.45 7.23 -35.07
C GLN A 948 39.90 5.98 -34.29
N CYS A 949 41.05 5.42 -34.65
CA CYS A 949 41.67 4.33 -33.87
C CYS A 949 42.30 4.89 -32.58
N VAL A 950 41.89 4.36 -31.44
CA VAL A 950 42.42 4.70 -30.11
C VAL A 950 42.94 3.44 -29.41
N ARG A 951 43.88 3.58 -28.48
CA ARG A 951 44.43 2.49 -27.66
C ARG A 951 44.08 2.74 -26.19
N GLY A 952 43.56 1.72 -25.50
CA GLY A 952 43.17 1.81 -24.10
C GLY A 952 43.53 0.57 -23.29
N THR A 953 43.33 0.68 -21.98
CA THR A 953 43.49 -0.42 -21.01
C THR A 953 42.13 -0.80 -20.46
N ILE A 954 41.79 -2.09 -20.44
CA ILE A 954 40.51 -2.57 -19.87
C ILE A 954 40.55 -2.42 -18.35
N LEU A 955 39.58 -1.72 -17.77
CA LEU A 955 39.44 -1.52 -16.32
C LEU A 955 38.53 -2.58 -15.69
N GLN A 956 37.38 -2.83 -16.28
CA GLN A 956 36.32 -3.69 -15.75
C GLN A 956 35.51 -4.30 -16.88
N ILE A 957 34.97 -5.50 -16.65
CA ILE A 957 34.06 -6.19 -17.57
C ILE A 957 32.84 -6.59 -16.73
N GLU A 958 31.67 -6.06 -17.05
CA GLU A 958 30.43 -6.32 -16.31
C GLU A 958 29.75 -7.63 -16.74
N PRO A 959 28.99 -8.30 -15.85
CA PRO A 959 28.24 -9.51 -16.20
C PRO A 959 27.20 -9.33 -17.33
N ASN A 960 26.77 -8.10 -17.60
CA ASN A 960 25.85 -7.75 -18.69
C ASN A 960 26.56 -7.62 -20.06
N GLY A 961 27.89 -7.70 -20.11
CA GLY A 961 28.71 -7.57 -21.32
C GLY A 961 29.22 -6.15 -21.63
N GLN A 962 28.95 -5.16 -20.78
CA GLN A 962 29.60 -3.85 -20.87
C GLN A 962 31.07 -3.93 -20.43
N ILE A 963 31.92 -3.11 -21.04
CA ILE A 963 33.36 -3.05 -20.78
C ILE A 963 33.74 -1.61 -20.47
N GLU A 964 34.46 -1.38 -19.38
CA GLU A 964 35.09 -0.10 -19.08
C GLU A 964 36.53 -0.07 -19.59
N LEU A 965 36.88 1.01 -20.30
CA LEU A 965 38.19 1.22 -20.92
C LEU A 965 38.77 2.57 -20.47
N SER A 966 40.07 2.63 -20.21
CA SER A 966 40.81 3.87 -19.93
C SER A 966 41.75 4.22 -21.09
N LEU A 967 41.79 5.49 -21.49
CA LEU A 967 42.69 6.03 -22.52
C LEU A 967 43.88 6.81 -21.93
N LYS A 968 44.00 6.86 -20.59
CA LYS A 968 45.11 7.52 -19.86
C LYS A 968 46.49 7.01 -20.28
N LYS A 969 47.41 7.93 -20.55
CA LYS A 969 48.82 7.63 -20.88
C LYS A 969 49.50 6.92 -19.71
N SER A 970 49.25 7.35 -18.47
CA SER A 970 49.81 6.70 -17.27
C SER A 970 49.51 5.19 -17.20
N ARG A 971 48.30 4.78 -17.63
CA ARG A 971 47.86 3.37 -17.68
C ARG A 971 48.43 2.61 -18.87
N LEU A 972 48.64 3.28 -20.01
CA LEU A 972 49.23 2.71 -21.22
C LEU A 972 50.75 2.50 -21.10
N GLU A 973 51.46 3.42 -20.45
CA GLU A 973 52.94 3.44 -20.36
C GLU A 973 53.46 2.80 -19.07
N GLY A 974 52.59 2.47 -18.11
CA GLY A 974 52.94 1.74 -16.89
C GLY A 974 53.71 2.56 -15.84
N VAL A 975 53.80 3.88 -16.03
CA VAL A 975 54.47 4.80 -15.11
C VAL A 975 53.62 4.93 -13.84
N LYS A 976 54.09 4.34 -12.75
CA LYS A 976 53.48 4.51 -11.43
C LYS A 976 53.71 5.97 -10.95
N PRO A 977 52.65 6.72 -10.58
CA PRO A 977 52.81 7.98 -9.85
C PRO A 977 53.67 7.78 -8.60
N SER A 978 54.53 8.75 -8.29
CA SER A 978 55.71 8.46 -7.49
C SER A 978 55.39 8.22 -6.01
N ALA A 979 55.43 6.95 -5.60
CA ALA A 979 55.16 6.50 -4.22
C ALA A 979 56.20 6.97 -3.17
N GLY A 980 57.06 7.94 -3.51
CA GLY A 980 58.08 8.54 -2.65
C GLY A 980 57.86 10.02 -2.31
N ALA A 981 56.76 10.64 -2.75
CA ALA A 981 56.45 12.03 -2.41
C ALA A 981 56.14 12.22 -0.90
N TRP A 982 55.32 11.33 -0.34
CA TRP A 982 54.91 11.34 1.08
C TRP A 982 56.06 11.17 2.09
N SER A 983 57.25 10.76 1.65
CA SER A 983 58.43 10.58 2.49
C SER A 983 59.44 11.74 2.42
N LYS A 984 59.10 12.83 1.71
CA LYS A 984 59.95 14.02 1.55
C LYS A 984 59.44 15.27 2.25
N ILE A 985 58.15 15.32 2.57
CA ILE A 985 57.47 16.48 3.17
C ILE A 985 57.32 16.24 4.67
N HIS A 986 57.58 17.26 5.48
CA HIS A 986 57.49 17.20 6.94
C HIS A 986 56.51 18.23 7.52
N GLU A 987 56.00 17.96 8.73
CA GLU A 987 55.19 18.93 9.49
C GLU A 987 56.03 20.17 9.85
N GLY A 988 55.50 21.36 9.58
CA GLY A 988 56.18 22.65 9.69
C GLY A 988 56.86 23.14 8.40
N GLU A 989 56.84 22.38 7.31
CA GLU A 989 57.50 22.76 6.05
C GLU A 989 56.71 23.80 5.24
N LYS A 990 57.42 24.80 4.70
CA LYS A 990 56.91 25.82 3.76
C LYS A 990 57.00 25.27 2.33
N VAL A 991 55.86 25.06 1.67
CA VAL A 991 55.77 24.45 0.33
C VAL A 991 55.06 25.37 -0.67
N LYS A 992 55.48 25.34 -1.94
CA LYS A 992 54.72 25.97 -3.05
C LYS A 992 53.59 25.01 -3.48
N ALA A 993 52.37 25.53 -3.57
CA ALA A 993 51.17 24.75 -3.90
C ALA A 993 50.23 25.57 -4.78
N HIS A 994 49.27 24.93 -5.44
CA HIS A 994 48.21 25.61 -6.19
C HIS A 994 46.81 25.31 -5.64
N VAL A 995 45.89 26.26 -5.82
CA VAL A 995 44.48 26.15 -5.43
C VAL A 995 43.75 25.21 -6.40
N ARG A 996 43.32 24.06 -5.90
CA ARG A 996 42.59 23.03 -6.66
C ARG A 996 41.07 23.18 -6.55
N GLY A 997 40.57 23.85 -5.52
CA GLY A 997 39.15 24.08 -5.29
C GLY A 997 38.90 24.90 -4.03
N ILE A 998 37.78 25.60 -3.97
CA ILE A 998 37.42 26.53 -2.89
C ILE A 998 36.04 26.13 -2.35
N THR A 999 35.88 26.13 -1.04
CA THR A 999 34.61 25.88 -0.33
C THR A 999 34.42 26.87 0.81
N GLU A 1000 33.20 26.98 1.34
CA GLU A 1000 32.85 27.95 2.41
C GLU A 1000 33.57 27.70 3.75
N TYR A 1001 34.15 26.51 3.92
CA TYR A 1001 34.95 26.14 5.09
C TYR A 1001 36.47 26.17 4.84
N GLY A 1002 36.94 26.35 3.60
CA GLY A 1002 38.38 26.39 3.32
C GLY A 1002 38.77 26.23 1.86
N ILE A 1003 40.08 26.17 1.63
CA ILE A 1003 40.69 26.07 0.30
C ILE A 1003 41.45 24.75 0.19
N PHE A 1004 41.19 23.98 -0.87
CA PHE A 1004 41.95 22.77 -1.19
C PHE A 1004 43.21 23.13 -1.98
N LEU A 1005 44.37 22.78 -1.43
CA LEU A 1005 45.68 23.01 -2.02
C LEU A 1005 46.31 21.68 -2.46
N GLN A 1006 47.07 21.71 -3.56
CA GLN A 1006 47.92 20.61 -3.99
C GLN A 1006 49.36 21.09 -4.18
N VAL A 1007 50.33 20.38 -3.60
CA VAL A 1007 51.75 20.77 -3.58
C VAL A 1007 52.38 20.56 -4.95
N ASP A 1008 53.01 21.61 -5.49
CA ASP A 1008 53.55 21.63 -6.84
C ASP A 1008 54.60 20.52 -7.03
N GLY A 1009 54.49 19.78 -8.14
CA GLY A 1009 55.33 18.62 -8.44
C GLY A 1009 54.99 17.33 -7.67
N THR A 1010 53.86 17.26 -6.95
CA THR A 1010 53.45 16.05 -6.22
C THR A 1010 51.94 15.75 -6.29
N ASP A 1011 51.57 14.51 -5.96
CA ASP A 1011 50.19 14.06 -5.76
C ASP A 1011 49.64 14.38 -4.34
N VAL A 1012 50.31 15.25 -3.56
CA VAL A 1012 49.94 15.54 -2.16
C VAL A 1012 48.97 16.72 -2.11
N SER A 1013 47.72 16.43 -1.77
CA SER A 1013 46.64 17.43 -1.62
C SER A 1013 46.08 17.48 -0.20
N GLY A 1014 45.62 18.65 0.23
CA GLY A 1014 45.15 18.91 1.58
C GLY A 1014 44.22 20.12 1.67
N LEU A 1015 43.73 20.40 2.88
CA LEU A 1015 42.77 21.47 3.15
C LEU A 1015 43.43 22.56 4.02
N CYS A 1016 43.34 23.81 3.58
CA CYS A 1016 43.55 24.98 4.41
C CYS A 1016 42.18 25.46 4.93
N HIS A 1017 41.90 25.29 6.23
CA HIS A 1017 40.63 25.68 6.82
C HIS A 1017 40.49 27.21 6.89
N LYS A 1018 39.26 27.76 6.87
CA LYS A 1018 39.02 29.22 6.88
C LYS A 1018 39.64 29.97 8.06
N SER A 1019 39.86 29.28 9.19
CA SER A 1019 40.58 29.84 10.35
C SER A 1019 42.10 30.03 10.12
N GLU A 1020 42.66 29.44 9.07
CA GLU A 1020 44.09 29.39 8.76
C GLU A 1020 44.45 30.18 7.48
N LEU A 1021 43.51 30.94 6.91
CA LEU A 1021 43.73 31.83 5.76
C LEU A 1021 44.29 33.20 6.18
N SER A 1022 43.88 33.74 7.33
CA SER A 1022 44.24 35.08 7.77
C SER A 1022 44.27 35.22 9.29
N ASP A 1023 45.04 36.18 9.79
CA ASP A 1023 45.16 36.45 11.23
C ASP A 1023 44.04 37.37 11.77
N ASN A 1024 43.40 38.16 10.90
CA ASN A 1024 42.29 39.04 11.25
C ASN A 1024 40.93 38.30 11.16
N LYS A 1025 40.18 38.30 12.27
CA LYS A 1025 38.91 37.55 12.42
C LYS A 1025 37.67 38.15 11.72
N SER A 1026 37.82 39.27 11.00
CA SER A 1026 36.69 40.07 10.48
C SER A 1026 36.75 40.34 8.97
N ALA A 1027 37.41 39.47 8.19
CA ALA A 1027 37.48 39.58 6.73
C ALA A 1027 37.25 38.23 6.04
N ASN A 1028 36.44 38.22 4.97
CA ASN A 1028 36.13 37.03 4.19
C ASN A 1028 37.27 36.66 3.23
N ALA A 1029 38.42 36.26 3.79
CA ALA A 1029 39.66 35.95 3.07
C ALA A 1029 39.54 34.90 1.96
N ILE A 1030 38.47 34.08 1.96
CA ILE A 1030 38.18 33.10 0.91
C ILE A 1030 37.97 33.78 -0.46
N ARG A 1031 37.45 35.02 -0.50
CA ARG A 1031 37.24 35.77 -1.76
C ARG A 1031 38.53 36.28 -2.41
N ALA A 1032 39.68 36.17 -1.75
CA ALA A 1032 40.98 36.67 -2.25
C ALA A 1032 41.75 35.65 -3.12
N PHE A 1033 41.17 34.46 -3.38
CA PHE A 1033 41.80 33.39 -4.13
C PHE A 1033 40.85 32.85 -5.21
N ALA A 1034 41.42 32.42 -6.35
CA ALA A 1034 40.75 31.74 -7.44
C ALA A 1034 41.30 30.31 -7.63
N VAL A 1035 40.57 29.47 -8.38
CA VAL A 1035 41.00 28.10 -8.69
C VAL A 1035 42.05 28.13 -9.79
N GLY A 1036 43.29 27.77 -9.43
CA GLY A 1036 44.49 27.85 -10.26
C GLY A 1036 45.64 28.63 -9.62
N ASP A 1037 45.35 29.50 -8.64
CA ASP A 1037 46.34 30.39 -8.02
C ASP A 1037 47.47 29.63 -7.34
N ARG A 1038 48.70 30.17 -7.42
CA ARG A 1038 49.90 29.57 -6.82
C ARG A 1038 50.25 30.30 -5.53
N VAL A 1039 50.36 29.56 -4.43
CA VAL A 1039 50.51 30.08 -3.06
C VAL A 1039 51.68 29.39 -2.34
N LYS A 1040 52.36 30.14 -1.46
CA LYS A 1040 53.27 29.58 -0.45
C LYS A 1040 52.40 29.16 0.75
N ALA A 1041 52.46 27.90 1.18
CA ALA A 1041 51.62 27.35 2.25
C ALA A 1041 52.45 26.52 3.24
N VAL A 1042 52.04 26.47 4.51
CA VAL A 1042 52.75 25.70 5.56
C VAL A 1042 52.00 24.42 5.89
N VAL A 1043 52.73 23.30 5.97
CA VAL A 1043 52.21 21.99 6.40
C VAL A 1043 51.97 22.01 7.91
N LEU A 1044 50.71 22.16 8.34
CA LEU A 1044 50.36 22.20 9.78
C LEU A 1044 50.27 20.81 10.41
N LYS A 1045 49.77 19.81 9.65
CA LYS A 1045 49.63 18.43 10.12
C LYS A 1045 49.51 17.43 8.97
N MET A 1046 50.07 16.23 9.11
CA MET A 1046 49.99 15.14 8.14
C MET A 1046 49.36 13.86 8.74
N ASP A 1047 48.26 13.40 8.14
CA ASP A 1047 47.66 12.08 8.41
C ASP A 1047 48.09 11.12 7.30
N ALA A 1048 49.07 10.26 7.63
CA ALA A 1048 49.66 9.32 6.68
C ALA A 1048 48.74 8.14 6.32
N ASP A 1049 47.90 7.71 7.26
CA ASP A 1049 46.99 6.57 7.08
C ASP A 1049 45.80 6.96 6.18
N LYS A 1050 45.27 8.19 6.36
CA LYS A 1050 44.17 8.72 5.54
C LYS A 1050 44.64 9.50 4.32
N ARG A 1051 45.96 9.68 4.14
CA ARG A 1051 46.59 10.51 3.09
C ARG A 1051 45.98 11.92 3.02
N ARG A 1052 45.92 12.62 4.16
CA ARG A 1052 45.40 14.00 4.24
C ARG A 1052 46.42 14.92 4.88
N VAL A 1053 46.55 16.13 4.33
CA VAL A 1053 47.37 17.21 4.89
C VAL A 1053 46.47 18.38 5.30
N ALA A 1054 46.79 19.00 6.43
CA ALA A 1054 46.23 20.30 6.81
C ALA A 1054 47.26 21.39 6.51
N PHE A 1055 46.83 22.45 5.82
CA PHE A 1055 47.67 23.59 5.43
C PHE A 1055 47.28 24.86 6.19
N GLY A 1056 48.23 25.80 6.27
CA GLY A 1056 48.03 27.17 6.73
C GLY A 1056 48.58 28.19 5.72
N LEU A 1057 47.86 29.29 5.54
CA LEU A 1057 48.18 30.41 4.65
C LEU A 1057 48.33 31.75 5.37
N LYS A 1058 48.10 31.80 6.70
CA LYS A 1058 48.26 33.01 7.52
C LYS A 1058 49.60 33.72 7.28
N PRO A 1059 49.60 35.05 7.12
CA PRO A 1059 50.82 35.85 7.14
C PRO A 1059 51.73 35.55 8.33
N SER A 1060 51.17 35.30 9.53
CA SER A 1060 51.93 34.95 10.74
C SER A 1060 52.76 33.65 10.68
N TYR A 1061 52.67 32.86 9.61
CA TYR A 1061 53.55 31.70 9.36
C TYR A 1061 54.76 32.01 8.47
N PHE A 1062 54.88 33.22 7.93
CA PHE A 1062 55.96 33.67 7.06
C PHE A 1062 56.69 34.86 7.70
N ASP A 1063 58.02 34.89 7.61
CA ASP A 1063 58.82 36.01 8.08
C ASP A 1063 58.99 37.03 6.93
N ASP A 1064 59.32 38.29 7.24
CA ASP A 1064 59.42 39.40 6.26
C ASP A 1064 60.42 39.17 5.10
N GLY A 1065 61.22 38.10 5.15
CA GLY A 1065 62.15 37.69 4.09
C GLY A 1065 61.74 36.45 3.28
N ASP A 1066 60.55 35.87 3.50
CA ASP A 1066 60.01 34.76 2.69
C ASP A 1066 59.19 35.24 1.46
N LEU A 1067 58.84 36.53 1.41
CA LEU A 1067 57.85 37.05 0.48
C LEU A 1067 58.44 37.45 -0.88
N ASP A 1068 59.68 37.95 -0.90
CA ASP A 1068 60.31 38.60 -2.07
C ASP A 1068 60.57 37.66 -3.27
N ASP A 1069 60.76 36.35 -3.05
CA ASP A 1069 61.06 35.38 -4.13
C ASP A 1069 59.79 34.92 -4.90
N VAL A 1070 59.22 35.76 -5.76
CA VAL A 1070 58.16 35.36 -6.73
C VAL A 1070 58.25 36.02 -8.11
N ASP A 1071 58.73 37.26 -8.21
CA ASP A 1071 58.88 38.01 -9.48
C ASP A 1071 60.37 38.19 -9.86
N GLU A 1072 60.64 38.50 -11.13
CA GLU A 1072 61.95 38.81 -11.74
C GLU A 1072 63.01 37.67 -11.79
N GLU A 1073 62.93 36.81 -12.81
CA GLU A 1073 64.10 36.41 -13.61
C GLU A 1073 63.65 35.99 -15.04
N ASP A 1074 64.39 36.45 -16.06
CA ASP A 1074 64.33 36.13 -17.50
C ASP A 1074 63.06 36.51 -18.33
N ASP A 1075 62.85 37.83 -18.53
CA ASP A 1075 62.48 38.38 -19.84
C ASP A 1075 63.77 38.56 -20.68
N GLU A 1076 63.85 38.05 -21.92
CA GLU A 1076 64.73 38.55 -23.01
C GLU A 1076 64.49 37.79 -24.34
N ASP A 1077 64.02 38.49 -25.39
CA ASP A 1077 64.43 38.36 -26.82
C ASP A 1077 63.51 39.24 -27.73
N ASP A 1078 63.81 40.54 -27.72
CA ASP A 1078 63.79 41.55 -28.80
C ASP A 1078 62.63 41.67 -29.83
N GLU A 1079 62.02 42.85 -29.77
CA GLU A 1079 61.95 43.89 -30.83
C GLU A 1079 62.24 43.49 -32.31
N ASP A 1080 61.33 43.84 -33.25
CA ASP A 1080 61.64 44.89 -34.24
C ASP A 1080 60.42 45.43 -35.02
N ASN A 1081 60.09 46.70 -34.73
CA ASN A 1081 59.79 47.84 -35.63
C ASN A 1081 58.71 47.85 -36.77
N GLU A 1082 57.90 48.92 -36.69
CA GLU A 1082 57.60 49.96 -37.73
C GLU A 1082 56.42 49.88 -38.76
N GLU A 1083 55.94 51.11 -39.06
CA GLU A 1083 55.10 51.66 -40.17
C GLU A 1083 53.55 51.42 -40.23
N ASP A 1084 52.84 52.43 -39.71
CA ASP A 1084 51.83 53.31 -40.38
C ASP A 1084 50.33 52.92 -40.61
N GLU A 1085 49.46 53.76 -40.02
CA GLU A 1085 48.33 54.56 -40.57
C GLU A 1085 47.23 53.91 -41.49
N GLU A 1086 45.96 54.36 -41.57
CA GLU A 1086 45.30 55.64 -41.24
C GLU A 1086 43.76 55.46 -41.00
N GLU A 1087 43.09 56.48 -40.42
CA GLU A 1087 41.64 56.85 -40.50
C GLU A 1087 40.45 55.95 -40.05
N GLY A 1088 39.47 56.57 -39.34
CA GLY A 1088 38.05 56.48 -39.76
C GLY A 1088 36.90 56.29 -38.74
N ASP A 1089 36.52 57.34 -37.97
CA ASP A 1089 35.15 57.69 -37.48
C ASP A 1089 34.26 56.68 -36.66
N LEU A 1090 33.43 57.06 -35.67
CA LEU A 1090 33.14 58.35 -34.99
C LEU A 1090 32.42 58.13 -33.62
N ASN A 1091 32.75 58.97 -32.62
CA ASN A 1091 31.95 59.61 -31.51
C ASN A 1091 30.65 58.98 -30.94
N SER A 1092 30.20 59.24 -29.68
CA SER A 1092 30.73 59.81 -28.41
C SER A 1092 29.56 59.75 -27.35
N SER A 1093 29.51 60.30 -26.12
CA SER A 1093 30.39 61.10 -25.22
C SER A 1093 29.73 61.19 -23.81
N GLU A 1094 30.52 61.06 -22.72
CA GLU A 1094 30.26 61.64 -21.36
C GLU A 1094 29.04 61.10 -20.53
N ASN A 1095 28.90 61.24 -19.20
CA ASN A 1095 29.69 61.91 -18.13
C ASN A 1095 29.37 61.35 -16.70
N ILE A 1096 30.18 61.70 -15.68
CA ILE A 1096 29.89 61.69 -14.19
C ILE A 1096 29.63 60.28 -13.58
N GLY A 1097 29.96 59.94 -12.32
CA GLY A 1097 30.55 60.62 -11.16
C GLY A 1097 29.94 60.07 -9.85
N GLU A 1098 30.67 60.11 -8.73
CA GLU A 1098 30.19 59.70 -7.37
C GLU A 1098 29.60 60.90 -6.60
N GLU A 1099 29.30 60.70 -5.29
CA GLU A 1099 28.65 61.56 -4.27
C GLU A 1099 27.19 61.11 -3.98
N ASP A 1100 26.87 60.59 -2.78
CA ASP A 1100 26.82 61.23 -1.43
C ASP A 1100 25.59 62.16 -1.32
N ASP A 1101 24.88 62.38 -0.21
CA ASP A 1101 24.56 61.70 1.06
C ASP A 1101 23.79 62.81 1.85
N GLU A 1102 22.97 62.47 2.86
CA GLU A 1102 22.39 63.43 3.86
C GLU A 1102 21.45 64.53 3.23
N ASP A 1103 20.64 65.37 3.89
CA ASP A 1103 20.46 65.89 5.27
C ASP A 1103 19.00 65.68 5.77
N GLU A 1104 18.75 65.21 7.00
CA GLU A 1104 18.45 65.94 8.27
C GLU A 1104 16.96 66.38 8.53
N ASP A 1105 16.47 65.96 9.72
CA ASP A 1105 15.67 66.69 10.73
C ASP A 1105 14.26 67.28 10.42
N VAL A 1106 13.17 66.75 11.02
CA VAL A 1106 12.59 67.04 12.39
C VAL A 1106 11.70 68.31 12.37
N ASP A 1107 10.40 68.28 12.70
CA ASP A 1107 9.76 68.06 14.03
C ASP A 1107 8.25 67.62 13.97
N GLU A 1108 7.66 67.42 15.16
CA GLU A 1108 6.26 67.16 15.62
C GLU A 1108 5.12 67.98 14.93
N ASP A 1109 3.79 67.66 14.95
CA ASP A 1109 2.88 67.26 16.07
C ASP A 1109 1.47 66.69 15.64
N GLU A 1110 0.82 66.00 16.60
CA GLU A 1110 -0.59 65.56 16.89
C GLU A 1110 -1.85 65.66 15.94
N ASP A 1111 -2.58 64.52 15.85
CA ASP A 1111 -4.02 64.22 16.13
C ASP A 1111 -5.27 64.25 15.18
N GLU A 1112 -6.04 63.14 15.33
CA GLU A 1112 -7.52 62.88 15.31
C GLU A 1112 -8.39 62.59 14.05
N SER A 1113 -9.46 61.79 14.30
CA SER A 1113 -10.52 61.18 13.45
C SER A 1113 -10.13 59.98 12.55
N ILE A 1114 -10.63 58.73 12.70
CA ILE A 1114 -12.01 58.14 12.80
C ILE A 1114 -12.64 57.98 11.38
N GLU A 1115 -13.16 56.82 10.91
CA GLU A 1115 -14.07 55.79 11.51
C GLU A 1115 -13.99 54.41 10.78
N GLU A 1116 -14.30 53.28 11.48
CA GLU A 1116 -14.90 51.97 11.01
C GLU A 1116 -14.29 51.12 9.85
N GLU A 1117 -14.33 49.76 9.80
CA GLU A 1117 -14.55 48.66 10.78
C GLU A 1117 -14.13 47.28 10.16
N GLU A 1118 -13.41 46.44 10.93
CA GLU A 1118 -13.69 45.03 11.36
C GLU A 1118 -14.14 43.92 10.34
N GLU A 1119 -14.01 42.60 10.59
CA GLU A 1119 -13.74 41.82 11.83
C GLU A 1119 -12.54 40.84 11.76
N GLU A 1120 -11.87 40.71 12.91
CA GLU A 1120 -10.96 39.65 13.40
C GLU A 1120 -11.83 38.53 14.10
N ASP A 1121 -11.39 37.44 14.73
CA ASP A 1121 -10.08 36.85 15.06
C ASP A 1121 -10.23 35.33 15.37
N ASP A 1122 -9.15 34.67 15.81
CA ASP A 1122 -9.15 33.32 16.43
C ASP A 1122 -9.80 33.30 17.86
N ASP A 1123 -9.84 32.20 18.61
CA ASP A 1123 -8.76 31.82 19.56
C ASP A 1123 -9.01 30.44 20.23
N GLU A 1124 -8.00 29.97 20.99
CA GLU A 1124 -8.01 28.87 21.98
C GLU A 1124 -8.89 29.26 23.23
N ASP A 1125 -9.14 28.50 24.31
CA ASP A 1125 -8.43 27.43 25.04
C ASP A 1125 -9.40 26.68 26.02
N ASP A 1126 -8.90 25.66 26.71
CA ASP A 1126 -9.37 24.80 27.83
C ASP A 1126 -10.66 25.11 28.68
N GLY A 1127 -11.29 24.03 29.18
CA GLY A 1127 -11.72 23.97 30.61
C GLY A 1127 -13.19 23.73 31.05
N ASP A 1128 -13.66 22.47 31.02
CA ASP A 1128 -14.57 21.75 31.97
C ASP A 1128 -15.97 22.27 32.48
N ASP A 1129 -16.74 21.31 33.02
CA ASP A 1129 -17.91 21.38 33.96
C ASP A 1129 -19.33 21.90 33.53
N ASP A 1130 -20.17 20.93 33.14
CA ASP A 1130 -21.46 20.52 33.78
C ASP A 1130 -22.84 21.24 33.59
N GLU A 1131 -23.90 20.43 33.80
CA GLU A 1131 -25.37 20.68 33.97
C GLU A 1131 -26.31 21.16 32.81
N GLU A 1132 -27.30 20.30 32.52
CA GLU A 1132 -28.64 20.56 31.89
C GLU A 1132 -29.57 21.40 32.83
N PRO A 1133 -30.77 21.96 32.43
CA PRO A 1133 -31.77 21.39 31.49
C PRO A 1133 -32.72 22.36 30.69
N SER A 1134 -33.72 21.77 30.01
CA SER A 1134 -35.13 22.23 29.79
C SER A 1134 -35.62 22.92 28.49
N GLU A 1135 -36.11 22.09 27.56
CA GLU A 1135 -37.42 22.04 26.83
C GLU A 1135 -38.35 23.27 26.55
N ILE A 1136 -39.20 23.09 25.48
CA ILE A 1136 -40.49 23.75 25.09
C ILE A 1136 -40.37 25.04 24.24
N ASP A 1137 -40.72 25.08 22.92
CA ASP A 1137 -42.02 24.94 22.19
C ASP A 1137 -42.87 26.25 22.18
N VAL A 1138 -43.60 26.73 21.13
CA VAL A 1138 -43.93 26.29 19.73
C VAL A 1138 -44.45 27.50 18.87
N GLU A 1139 -44.40 27.39 17.51
CA GLU A 1139 -45.38 27.82 16.45
C GLU A 1139 -45.98 29.27 16.40
N ALA A 1140 -46.54 29.83 15.30
CA ALA A 1140 -46.53 29.62 13.83
C ALA A 1140 -47.31 30.79 13.14
N GLU A 1141 -47.41 30.87 11.79
CA GLU A 1141 -48.60 31.38 11.05
C GLU A 1141 -48.57 31.04 9.52
N ASP A 1142 -49.73 31.12 8.85
CA ASP A 1142 -50.04 30.55 7.51
C ASP A 1142 -50.20 31.59 6.36
N VAL A 1143 -50.58 31.15 5.13
CA VAL A 1143 -51.79 31.57 4.36
C VAL A 1143 -51.81 31.00 2.92
N ASP A 1144 -52.98 30.53 2.45
CA ASP A 1144 -53.23 29.88 1.14
C ASP A 1144 -53.77 30.80 0.01
N PHE A 1145 -53.76 30.30 -1.25
CA PHE A 1145 -54.91 30.46 -2.19
C PHE A 1145 -54.92 29.41 -3.36
N ASP A 1146 -56.11 29.12 -3.90
CA ASP A 1146 -56.42 28.02 -4.84
C ASP A 1146 -56.34 28.34 -6.36
N GLY A 1147 -56.33 27.28 -7.19
CA GLY A 1147 -56.64 27.29 -8.64
C GLY A 1147 -56.75 25.88 -9.23
N ASP A 1148 -57.81 25.56 -9.99
CA ASP A 1148 -58.28 24.19 -10.29
C ASP A 1148 -58.42 23.86 -11.80
N ALA A 1149 -58.63 22.56 -12.11
CA ALA A 1149 -59.27 21.93 -13.29
C ALA A 1149 -58.41 21.21 -14.37
N SER A 1150 -58.46 19.86 -14.32
CA SER A 1150 -58.71 18.86 -15.41
C SER A 1150 -57.97 18.89 -16.77
N ASP A 1151 -57.45 17.71 -17.20
CA ASP A 1151 -58.11 16.84 -18.23
C ASP A 1151 -57.54 15.39 -18.21
N ASP A 1152 -58.23 14.43 -18.82
CA ASP A 1152 -57.87 12.98 -18.91
C ASP A 1152 -57.24 12.57 -20.27
N GLY A 1153 -56.60 11.38 -20.37
CA GLY A 1153 -56.18 10.81 -21.66
C GLY A 1153 -55.32 9.52 -21.60
N ASP A 1154 -55.69 8.51 -22.41
CA ASP A 1154 -55.22 7.10 -22.32
C ASP A 1154 -54.26 6.61 -23.44
N GLU A 1155 -53.55 5.52 -23.13
CA GLU A 1155 -53.13 4.35 -23.94
C GLU A 1155 -52.16 4.40 -25.18
N ASP A 1156 -51.25 3.41 -25.15
CA ASP A 1156 -50.72 2.52 -26.22
C ASP A 1156 -49.69 2.86 -27.33
N VAL A 1157 -48.49 2.26 -27.15
CA VAL A 1157 -47.73 1.32 -28.04
C VAL A 1157 -47.69 1.52 -29.57
N VAL A 1158 -46.49 1.73 -30.16
CA VAL A 1158 -45.76 0.83 -31.12
C VAL A 1158 -44.35 1.36 -31.51
N ASP A 1159 -43.51 0.48 -32.07
CA ASP A 1159 -42.12 0.70 -32.54
C ASP A 1159 -41.99 1.36 -33.96
N TYR A 1160 -40.73 1.41 -34.44
CA TYR A 1160 -40.24 1.41 -35.84
C TYR A 1160 -39.66 2.71 -36.46
N GLU A 1161 -38.33 2.79 -36.35
CA GLU A 1161 -37.33 3.02 -37.43
C GLU A 1161 -37.50 4.09 -38.55
N LEU A 1162 -36.44 4.91 -38.64
CA LEU A 1162 -35.66 5.29 -39.84
C LEU A 1162 -35.97 6.57 -40.67
N ASP A 1163 -34.82 7.08 -41.18
CA ASP A 1163 -34.53 7.83 -42.40
C ASP A 1163 -34.73 9.37 -42.54
N THR A 1164 -33.55 10.02 -42.61
CA THR A 1164 -33.10 11.06 -43.56
C THR A 1164 -33.47 12.55 -43.37
N GLU A 1165 -32.40 13.37 -43.42
CA GLU A 1165 -32.13 14.51 -44.35
C GLU A 1165 -33.35 15.31 -44.91
N SER A 1166 -33.33 16.65 -45.03
CA SER A 1166 -32.19 17.55 -45.26
C SER A 1166 -32.50 19.05 -45.00
N GLU A 1167 -31.42 19.84 -44.85
CA GLU A 1167 -31.28 21.26 -45.27
C GLU A 1167 -32.09 22.41 -44.63
N LYS A 1168 -31.54 23.63 -44.83
CA LYS A 1168 -32.01 24.94 -44.35
C LYS A 1168 -32.64 25.72 -45.52
N PRO A 1169 -33.26 26.89 -45.29
CA PRO A 1169 -32.47 28.12 -45.52
C PRO A 1169 -32.70 29.25 -44.50
N MET A 1170 -31.90 30.31 -44.62
CA MET A 1170 -31.87 31.50 -43.75
C MET A 1170 -32.60 32.70 -44.36
N ARG A 1171 -32.91 33.71 -43.52
CA ARG A 1171 -32.97 35.19 -43.73
C ARG A 1171 -34.27 35.82 -43.18
N SER A 1172 -34.27 36.75 -42.20
CA SER A 1172 -33.71 38.13 -42.09
C SER A 1172 -34.73 39.20 -42.56
N VAL A 1173 -34.84 40.44 -42.04
CA VAL A 1173 -34.12 41.20 -40.98
C VAL A 1173 -34.90 42.53 -40.65
N GLN A 1174 -34.42 43.37 -39.69
CA GLN A 1174 -34.75 44.82 -39.49
C GLN A 1174 -36.15 45.16 -38.87
N GLU A 1175 -36.38 46.31 -38.19
CA GLU A 1175 -35.58 47.56 -38.02
C GLU A 1175 -35.88 48.38 -36.71
N GLY A 1176 -34.95 49.28 -36.32
CA GLY A 1176 -35.15 50.43 -35.38
C GLY A 1176 -34.20 50.50 -34.17
N PHE A 1177 -33.13 51.32 -34.10
CA PHE A 1177 -33.04 52.80 -33.81
C PHE A 1177 -33.23 53.16 -32.31
N ARG A 1178 -32.52 54.11 -31.64
CA ARG A 1178 -31.27 54.92 -31.83
C ARG A 1178 -30.98 55.65 -30.46
N TRP A 1179 -30.10 56.64 -30.16
CA TRP A 1179 -29.20 57.58 -30.87
C TRP A 1179 -28.21 58.32 -29.88
N GLY A 1180 -26.88 58.16 -30.01
CA GLY A 1180 -25.81 59.10 -29.53
C GLY A 1180 -25.59 59.30 -28.01
N ALA A 1181 -24.55 60.02 -27.52
CA ALA A 1181 -23.24 60.49 -28.03
C ALA A 1181 -22.50 61.17 -26.81
N LEU A 1182 -21.26 61.68 -26.78
CA LEU A 1182 -20.12 61.91 -27.71
C LEU A 1182 -18.82 61.29 -27.04
N ASN A 1183 -17.52 61.69 -27.15
CA ASN A 1183 -16.73 62.67 -27.95
C ASN A 1183 -15.20 62.31 -27.96
N ASP A 1184 -14.41 63.09 -28.73
CA ASP A 1184 -12.96 63.44 -28.66
C ASP A 1184 -11.80 62.43 -28.88
N VAL A 1185 -10.99 62.84 -29.87
CA VAL A 1185 -9.74 62.33 -30.51
C VAL A 1185 -8.48 62.88 -29.77
N PRO A 1186 -7.17 62.70 -30.16
CA PRO A 1186 -6.59 62.65 -31.54
C PRO A 1186 -5.49 61.60 -31.89
N ASP A 1187 -5.44 61.32 -33.21
CA ASP A 1187 -4.28 61.27 -34.15
C ASP A 1187 -3.14 60.23 -33.98
N ASP A 1188 -2.54 59.60 -35.03
CA ASP A 1188 -2.85 59.58 -36.49
C ASP A 1188 -2.06 58.49 -37.26
N ASP A 1189 -2.47 58.24 -38.52
CA ASP A 1189 -1.65 57.91 -39.73
C ASP A 1189 -0.82 56.60 -39.89
N ASP A 1190 -0.74 55.95 -41.09
CA ASP A 1190 -1.50 56.10 -42.35
C ASP A 1190 -1.34 54.89 -43.34
N ASN A 1191 -2.31 54.73 -44.26
CA ASN A 1191 -2.34 54.13 -45.63
C ASN A 1191 -1.58 52.84 -46.06
N GLY A 1192 -2.16 52.12 -47.04
CA GLY A 1192 -1.51 50.99 -47.74
C GLY A 1192 -2.42 50.09 -48.60
N ASP A 1193 -3.00 50.64 -49.68
CA ASP A 1193 -4.04 50.03 -50.54
C ASP A 1193 -3.61 48.92 -51.55
N ASP A 1194 -4.64 48.40 -52.25
CA ASP A 1194 -4.71 47.93 -53.65
C ASP A 1194 -4.32 46.48 -54.11
N ASP A 1195 -5.33 45.88 -54.78
CA ASP A 1195 -5.35 45.22 -56.11
C ASP A 1195 -4.80 43.80 -56.43
N ASP A 1196 -5.75 42.99 -56.96
CA ASP A 1196 -5.78 42.23 -58.23
C ASP A 1196 -4.89 41.01 -58.55
N ASP A 1197 -5.60 39.86 -58.63
CA ASP A 1197 -5.79 38.98 -59.80
C ASP A 1197 -4.74 37.99 -60.37
N ASP A 1198 -5.31 36.88 -60.83
CA ASP A 1198 -5.01 36.06 -62.03
C ASP A 1198 -3.76 35.15 -62.14
N ASP A 1199 -3.98 33.90 -61.69
CA ASP A 1199 -4.31 32.74 -62.56
C ASP A 1199 -3.31 31.59 -62.84
N ASP A 1200 -3.93 30.47 -63.25
CA ASP A 1200 -3.44 29.32 -64.04
C ASP A 1200 -2.39 28.30 -63.48
N MET A 1201 -2.95 27.17 -63.02
CA MET A 1201 -2.78 25.82 -63.61
C MET A 1201 -1.49 24.95 -63.46
N ASP A 1202 -1.78 23.70 -63.08
CA ASP A 1202 -1.22 22.41 -63.56
C ASP A 1202 0.17 21.89 -63.13
N GLY A 1203 0.36 20.57 -63.31
CA GLY A 1203 1.59 20.15 -63.99
C GLY A 1203 2.63 19.22 -63.32
N ALA A 1204 2.22 18.28 -62.47
CA ALA A 1204 2.92 17.00 -62.21
C ALA A 1204 4.45 16.78 -62.54
N ARG A 1205 5.24 16.52 -61.49
CA ARG A 1205 6.32 15.48 -61.40
C ARG A 1205 7.48 15.44 -62.43
N ARG A 1206 8.69 15.49 -61.84
CA ARG A 1206 9.94 14.73 -62.17
C ARG A 1206 10.89 15.22 -63.31
N SER A 1207 11.99 15.84 -62.86
CA SER A 1207 13.34 15.22 -62.73
C SER A 1207 14.50 15.60 -63.68
N SER A 1208 15.67 15.73 -63.02
CA SER A 1208 17.05 15.39 -63.47
C SER A 1208 17.95 16.47 -64.10
N GLN A 1209 19.24 16.39 -63.69
CA GLN A 1209 20.46 17.02 -64.25
C GLN A 1209 20.60 18.56 -64.13
N GLY A 1210 21.85 19.08 -64.09
CA GLY A 1210 22.12 20.52 -64.32
C GLY A 1210 23.18 21.27 -63.48
N LEU A 1211 24.38 20.70 -63.29
CA LEU A 1211 25.69 21.36 -63.03
C LEU A 1211 25.84 22.88 -62.69
N GLU A 1212 26.77 23.13 -61.74
CA GLU A 1212 27.60 24.35 -61.52
C GLU A 1212 26.94 25.65 -60.98
N LYS A 1213 27.37 26.13 -59.78
CA LYS A 1213 28.29 27.28 -59.48
C LYS A 1213 27.66 28.66 -59.77
N VAL A 1214 27.85 29.72 -58.98
CA VAL A 1214 28.95 30.15 -58.07
C VAL A 1214 28.37 30.69 -56.72
N HIS A 1215 29.24 31.11 -55.78
CA HIS A 1215 28.99 31.98 -54.61
C HIS A 1215 27.91 33.08 -54.85
N VAL A 1216 27.25 33.68 -53.86
CA VAL A 1216 27.70 34.07 -52.51
C VAL A 1216 26.63 33.67 -51.48
N ARG A 1217 26.96 33.30 -50.23
CA ARG A 1217 28.29 33.37 -49.57
C ARG A 1217 29.07 32.05 -49.63
#